data_AF-Q92FA4-F1
#
_entry.id   AF-Q92FA4-F1
#
_cell.length_a   1.000
_cell.length_b   1.000
_cell.length_c   1.000
_cell.angle_alpha   90.00
_cell.angle_beta   90.00
_cell.angle_gamma   90.00
#
_symmetry.space_group_name_H-M   'P 1'
#
loop_
_entity.id
_entity.type
_entity.pdbx_description
1 polymer ?
#
loop_
_entity_poly.entity_id
_entity_poly.type
_entity_poly.pdbx_seq_one_letter_code
_entity_poly.pdbx_strand_id
1 'polypeptide(L)'
;MSKNGNLLKRVGLAFLSVLIIASTVFQTTIVKAATSYGSEFLNTVELLDKDGTPKTDFGYYDNMNVHYTWSIPNSTNVKAGDSMDFALPSQLALATDLAFNVKDSKGQTVGTATVKRATNQVTVVFSDYVEKHSDIKGELDFWTTFNQKVITGNEKINLEFPIENSTINVDVNVGEKTPVSPTETIFKYGWVDANNPSLIHWVVRVNYAQKNIPNAVFTDIIGAKQTLNFDSIKAFHGTYSTDRVFTAGTPISNTNFSKTSDGFSVTLGNLTDSVQISYTTTATDGGKSTQYDNTAKLSGEDFVTKQTSTWTPASGGGGGADGTTGSVTLTKQDAKTKATLEGAEFKLVDANGTILQENITTDASGQLNVSNLKFATYQLIETKAPTGYKLDSTPVEFTIGENNKEITVTKENTLDTGAVELTKVDAATKAILAGATFELQDKDGSVLQTDLKTDENGILKVTDLVPGNYQFVETSAPTGYKLDSSPVPFEIIADETDQIVKVTKENILEVGAVELTKVDAATKALLAGATFELQDKDGKTLQTGLTTDENGVLKVTDLVPGTYQFVETNAPIGYELDASPVVFEIIYGENNQVVKVTKENKAETTPPPTPLIPSQPVPIEPKVPIVPEKPVQSEKSEESPKLYKISAAKKLPKTGDTQNWAGLGMILLALSISGFLIKRK
;
A
#
# COMPACT_ATOMS: atom_id res chain seq x y z
N MET A 1 -48.91 25.31 44.71
CA MET A 1 -47.97 24.48 43.93
C MET A 1 -48.72 23.67 42.86
N SER A 2 -48.02 22.99 41.96
CA SER A 2 -48.54 22.04 40.95
C SER A 2 -49.55 22.56 39.91
N LYS A 3 -49.02 23.21 38.86
CA LYS A 3 -49.59 23.12 37.49
C LYS A 3 -48.54 22.76 36.43
N ASN A 4 -47.28 23.18 36.61
CA ASN A 4 -46.22 23.00 35.60
C ASN A 4 -45.70 21.55 35.46
N GLY A 5 -45.87 20.69 36.48
CA GLY A 5 -45.32 19.33 36.49
C GLY A 5 -45.90 18.37 35.44
N ASN A 6 -47.08 18.68 34.88
CA ASN A 6 -47.72 17.85 33.86
C ASN A 6 -47.31 18.23 32.43
N LEU A 7 -46.79 19.45 32.21
CA LEU A 7 -46.32 19.88 30.89
C LEU A 7 -44.95 19.27 30.57
N LEU A 8 -44.00 19.35 31.51
CA LEU A 8 -42.66 18.76 31.38
C LEU A 8 -42.70 17.24 31.13
N LYS A 9 -43.59 16.50 31.80
CA LYS A 9 -43.76 15.05 31.54
C LYS A 9 -44.29 14.77 30.13
N ARG A 10 -45.20 15.60 29.59
CA ARG A 10 -45.74 15.43 28.23
C ARG A 10 -44.72 15.80 27.15
N VAL A 11 -43.98 16.90 27.32
CA VAL A 11 -42.90 17.30 26.40
C VAL A 11 -41.77 16.27 26.41
N GLY A 12 -41.33 15.82 27.59
CA GLY A 12 -40.28 14.80 27.71
C GLY A 12 -40.67 13.46 27.09
N LEU A 13 -41.92 13.00 27.26
CA LEU A 13 -42.39 11.76 26.64
C LEU A 13 -42.51 11.89 25.12
N ALA A 14 -43.00 13.03 24.62
CA ALA A 14 -43.01 13.33 23.18
C ALA A 14 -41.58 13.34 22.61
N PHE A 15 -40.63 13.92 23.33
CA PHE A 15 -39.22 13.94 22.91
C PHE A 15 -38.58 12.56 22.88
N LEU A 16 -38.86 11.72 23.87
CA LEU A 16 -38.39 10.34 23.88
C LEU A 16 -38.99 9.55 22.70
N SER A 17 -40.27 9.73 22.37
CA SER A 17 -40.87 9.10 21.18
C SER A 17 -40.28 9.62 19.86
N VAL A 18 -39.95 10.90 19.73
CA VAL A 18 -39.32 11.45 18.52
C VAL A 18 -37.86 10.97 18.37
N LEU A 19 -37.11 10.86 19.47
CA LEU A 19 -35.76 10.27 19.47
C LEU A 19 -35.78 8.77 19.15
N ILE A 20 -36.74 8.02 19.69
CA ILE A 20 -36.92 6.60 19.35
C ILE A 20 -37.25 6.45 17.86
N ILE A 21 -38.23 7.20 17.34
CA ILE A 21 -38.60 7.16 15.92
C ILE A 21 -37.41 7.56 15.03
N ALA A 22 -36.68 8.63 15.36
CA ALA A 22 -35.47 9.04 14.64
C ALA A 22 -34.37 7.96 14.66
N SER A 23 -34.18 7.27 15.79
CA SER A 23 -33.22 6.16 15.91
C SER A 23 -33.63 4.93 15.08
N THR A 24 -34.93 4.64 14.95
CA THR A 24 -35.43 3.54 14.11
C THR A 24 -35.46 3.87 12.61
N VAL A 25 -35.46 5.14 12.22
CA VAL A 25 -35.56 5.58 10.83
C VAL A 25 -34.17 5.77 10.16
N PHE A 26 -33.08 5.85 10.94
CA PHE A 26 -31.71 5.93 10.41
C PHE A 26 -30.90 4.61 10.47
N GLN A 27 -31.57 3.48 10.70
CA GLN A 27 -31.05 2.14 10.38
C GLN A 27 -31.98 1.35 9.45
N THR A 28 -32.64 2.04 8.51
CA THR A 28 -33.06 1.38 7.27
C THR A 28 -31.81 1.07 6.44
N THR A 29 -31.16 -0.06 6.73
CA THR A 29 -30.42 -0.75 5.67
C THR A 29 -31.40 -0.94 4.52
N ILE A 30 -31.09 -0.38 3.35
CA ILE A 30 -31.86 -0.66 2.16
C ILE A 30 -31.50 -2.09 1.78
N VAL A 31 -32.28 -3.05 2.30
CA VAL A 31 -32.22 -4.45 1.89
C VAL A 31 -32.75 -4.47 0.46
N LYS A 32 -31.85 -4.18 -0.49
CA LYS A 32 -32.07 -4.41 -1.91
C LYS A 32 -32.43 -5.88 -2.03
N ALA A 33 -33.61 -6.18 -2.58
CA ALA A 33 -34.00 -7.55 -2.82
C ALA A 33 -32.95 -8.23 -3.72
N ALA A 34 -32.69 -9.51 -3.44
CA ALA A 34 -31.87 -10.34 -4.31
C ALA A 34 -32.39 -10.29 -5.75
N THR A 35 -31.48 -10.13 -6.69
CA THR A 35 -31.75 -10.10 -8.12
C THR A 35 -31.86 -11.54 -8.60
N SER A 36 -32.97 -11.91 -9.23
CA SER A 36 -33.05 -13.16 -9.99
C SER A 36 -32.72 -12.88 -11.45
N TYR A 37 -31.75 -13.62 -11.98
CA TYR A 37 -31.29 -13.57 -13.37
C TYR A 37 -32.00 -14.59 -14.27
N GLY A 38 -33.06 -15.25 -13.79
CA GLY A 38 -33.85 -16.18 -14.62
C GLY A 38 -33.00 -17.31 -15.20
N SER A 39 -32.91 -17.38 -16.53
CA SER A 39 -32.02 -18.28 -17.27
C SER A 39 -30.91 -17.56 -18.05
N GLU A 40 -30.65 -16.27 -17.77
CA GLU A 40 -29.68 -15.41 -18.46
C GLU A 40 -28.29 -16.05 -18.61
N PHE A 41 -27.86 -16.78 -17.57
CA PHE A 41 -26.52 -17.36 -17.48
C PHE A 41 -26.42 -18.78 -18.04
N LEU A 42 -27.53 -19.45 -18.39
CA LEU A 42 -27.51 -20.79 -18.98
C LEU A 42 -27.21 -20.67 -20.48
N ASN A 43 -26.18 -21.35 -20.99
CA ASN A 43 -25.70 -21.21 -22.36
C ASN A 43 -26.01 -22.43 -23.26
N THR A 44 -25.85 -23.66 -22.75
CA THR A 44 -26.23 -24.89 -23.47
C THR A 44 -26.96 -25.87 -22.55
N VAL A 45 -27.71 -26.80 -23.15
CA VAL A 45 -28.30 -27.95 -22.46
C VAL A 45 -28.16 -29.20 -23.31
N GLU A 46 -27.82 -30.31 -22.69
CA GLU A 46 -27.82 -31.64 -23.30
C GLU A 46 -28.50 -32.67 -22.36
N LEU A 47 -28.94 -33.79 -22.95
CA LEU A 47 -29.44 -34.93 -22.21
C LEU A 47 -28.41 -36.06 -22.28
N LEU A 48 -27.85 -36.43 -21.14
CA LEU A 48 -26.86 -37.49 -21.05
C LEU A 48 -27.51 -38.78 -20.51
N ASP A 49 -27.07 -39.93 -21.01
CA ASP A 49 -27.43 -41.23 -20.44
C ASP A 49 -26.62 -41.57 -19.17
N LYS A 50 -26.88 -42.77 -18.62
CA LYS A 50 -26.21 -43.26 -17.40
C LYS A 50 -24.68 -43.38 -17.49
N ASP A 51 -24.10 -43.33 -18.69
CA ASP A 51 -22.66 -43.41 -18.94
C ASP A 51 -22.08 -42.04 -19.33
N GLY A 52 -22.87 -40.97 -19.24
CA GLY A 52 -22.48 -39.60 -19.57
C GLY A 52 -22.51 -39.27 -21.06
N THR A 53 -23.14 -40.10 -21.91
CA THR A 53 -23.14 -39.90 -23.36
C THR A 53 -24.35 -39.05 -23.80
N PRO A 54 -24.17 -37.96 -24.57
CA PRO A 54 -25.26 -37.16 -25.13
C PRO A 54 -26.19 -37.97 -26.03
N LYS A 55 -27.51 -37.87 -25.81
CA LYS A 55 -28.51 -38.75 -26.43
C LYS A 55 -29.89 -38.09 -26.53
N THR A 56 -30.65 -38.43 -27.57
CA THR A 56 -32.03 -37.95 -27.82
C THR A 56 -33.01 -39.11 -28.06
N ASP A 57 -32.67 -40.29 -27.53
CA ASP A 57 -33.41 -41.53 -27.70
C ASP A 57 -33.33 -42.38 -26.42
N PHE A 58 -34.43 -42.52 -25.70
CA PHE A 58 -34.46 -43.11 -24.36
C PHE A 58 -35.58 -44.14 -24.20
N GLY A 59 -35.29 -45.18 -23.44
CA GLY A 59 -36.32 -46.06 -22.88
C GLY A 59 -37.29 -45.29 -22.00
N TYR A 60 -38.56 -45.70 -21.98
CA TYR A 60 -39.59 -45.06 -21.14
C TYR A 60 -39.29 -45.15 -19.63
N TYR A 61 -38.39 -46.05 -19.21
CA TYR A 61 -37.88 -46.19 -17.85
C TYR A 61 -36.39 -45.84 -17.72
N ASP A 62 -35.76 -45.26 -18.74
CA ASP A 62 -34.37 -44.80 -18.65
C ASP A 62 -34.29 -43.58 -17.72
N ASN A 63 -33.16 -43.45 -17.02
CA ASN A 63 -32.80 -42.22 -16.32
C ASN A 63 -31.97 -41.34 -17.25
N MET A 64 -32.15 -40.03 -17.15
CA MET A 64 -31.46 -39.01 -17.95
C MET A 64 -30.86 -37.96 -17.04
N ASN A 65 -29.62 -37.55 -17.30
CA ASN A 65 -29.05 -36.36 -16.70
C ASN A 65 -29.35 -35.16 -17.61
N VAL A 66 -30.03 -34.14 -17.07
CA VAL A 66 -30.11 -32.83 -17.72
C VAL A 66 -28.83 -32.07 -17.38
N HIS A 67 -27.94 -31.96 -18.36
CA HIS A 67 -26.65 -31.31 -18.21
C HIS A 67 -26.71 -29.91 -18.85
N TYR A 68 -26.41 -28.87 -18.07
CA TYR A 68 -26.35 -27.48 -18.51
C TYR A 68 -24.91 -26.95 -18.43
N THR A 69 -24.48 -26.17 -19.42
CA THR A 69 -23.34 -25.25 -19.24
C THR A 69 -23.85 -23.85 -18.95
N TRP A 70 -23.12 -23.09 -18.13
CA TRP A 70 -23.51 -21.74 -17.71
C TRP A 70 -22.31 -20.83 -17.46
N SER A 71 -22.50 -19.52 -17.60
CA SER A 71 -21.48 -18.50 -17.33
C SER A 71 -22.06 -17.15 -16.91
N ILE A 72 -21.30 -16.39 -16.10
CA ILE A 72 -21.65 -15.02 -15.70
C ILE A 72 -20.85 -14.05 -16.58
N PRO A 73 -21.52 -13.22 -17.42
CA PRO A 73 -20.84 -12.19 -18.20
C PRO A 73 -20.08 -11.21 -17.30
N ASN A 74 -18.82 -10.90 -17.64
CA ASN A 74 -17.97 -10.00 -16.83
C ASN A 74 -18.54 -8.57 -16.66
N SER A 75 -19.47 -8.15 -17.54
CA SER A 75 -20.23 -6.90 -17.43
C SER A 75 -21.29 -6.91 -16.32
N THR A 76 -21.70 -8.08 -15.84
CA THR A 76 -22.83 -8.26 -14.93
C THR A 76 -22.36 -8.28 -13.47
N ASN A 77 -22.73 -7.25 -12.71
CA ASN A 77 -22.33 -7.07 -11.31
C ASN A 77 -23.20 -7.89 -10.34
N VAL A 78 -23.17 -9.22 -10.49
CA VAL A 78 -23.83 -10.19 -9.60
C VAL A 78 -23.28 -10.07 -8.17
N LYS A 79 -24.14 -10.23 -7.17
CA LYS A 79 -23.83 -10.13 -5.73
C LYS A 79 -24.14 -11.39 -4.95
N ALA A 80 -23.51 -11.51 -3.78
CA ALA A 80 -23.82 -12.58 -2.84
C ALA A 80 -25.32 -12.55 -2.46
N GLY A 81 -26.01 -13.66 -2.66
CA GLY A 81 -27.45 -13.77 -2.42
C GLY A 81 -28.36 -13.48 -3.63
N ASP A 82 -27.83 -12.94 -4.74
CA ASP A 82 -28.54 -12.97 -6.03
C ASP A 82 -28.71 -14.43 -6.51
N SER A 83 -29.64 -14.69 -7.42
CA SER A 83 -29.99 -16.04 -7.89
C SER A 83 -30.13 -16.14 -9.41
N MET A 84 -30.08 -17.37 -9.94
CA MET A 84 -30.70 -17.72 -11.22
C MET A 84 -31.78 -18.79 -10.98
N ASP A 85 -32.93 -18.63 -11.62
CA ASP A 85 -34.17 -19.33 -11.32
C ASP A 85 -34.87 -19.77 -12.60
N PHE A 86 -34.99 -21.08 -12.80
CA PHE A 86 -35.53 -21.67 -14.02
C PHE A 86 -36.22 -23.00 -13.73
N ALA A 87 -37.05 -23.51 -14.64
CA ALA A 87 -37.74 -24.78 -14.47
C ALA A 87 -37.26 -25.83 -15.48
N LEU A 88 -37.11 -27.07 -15.04
CA LEU A 88 -36.93 -28.22 -15.94
C LEU A 88 -38.30 -28.59 -16.57
N PRO A 89 -38.35 -29.11 -17.82
CA PRO A 89 -39.60 -29.41 -18.51
C PRO A 89 -40.57 -30.26 -17.68
N SER A 90 -41.88 -29.98 -17.77
CA SER A 90 -42.93 -30.69 -17.02
C SER A 90 -43.05 -32.19 -17.36
N GLN A 91 -42.55 -32.54 -18.55
CA GLN A 91 -42.39 -33.88 -19.11
C GLN A 91 -41.34 -34.71 -18.36
N LEU A 92 -40.48 -34.08 -17.55
CA LEU A 92 -39.48 -34.73 -16.70
C LEU A 92 -39.96 -34.79 -15.26
N ALA A 93 -39.48 -35.78 -14.52
CA ALA A 93 -39.78 -35.97 -13.10
C ALA A 93 -38.49 -36.19 -12.30
N LEU A 94 -38.43 -35.52 -11.14
CA LEU A 94 -37.39 -35.72 -10.12
C LEU A 94 -37.85 -36.81 -9.14
N ALA A 95 -36.93 -37.65 -8.69
CA ALA A 95 -37.27 -38.66 -7.67
C ALA A 95 -37.53 -38.02 -6.29
N THR A 96 -36.82 -36.94 -5.96
CA THR A 96 -36.85 -36.27 -4.65
C THR A 96 -36.49 -34.77 -4.80
N ASP A 97 -36.63 -33.99 -3.73
CA ASP A 97 -36.16 -32.59 -3.68
C ASP A 97 -34.62 -32.58 -3.62
N LEU A 98 -33.97 -31.75 -4.43
CA LEU A 98 -32.51 -31.65 -4.51
C LEU A 98 -31.97 -30.42 -3.77
N ALA A 99 -30.80 -30.55 -3.16
CA ALA A 99 -30.01 -29.44 -2.63
C ALA A 99 -28.51 -29.79 -2.65
N PHE A 100 -27.67 -28.97 -3.28
CA PHE A 100 -26.22 -29.18 -3.38
C PHE A 100 -25.45 -27.86 -3.53
N ASN A 101 -24.17 -27.85 -3.14
CA ASN A 101 -23.28 -26.72 -3.38
C ASN A 101 -22.67 -26.85 -4.78
N VAL A 102 -22.75 -25.77 -5.56
CA VAL A 102 -21.95 -25.58 -6.78
C VAL A 102 -20.56 -25.13 -6.36
N LYS A 103 -19.51 -25.80 -6.83
CA LYS A 103 -18.14 -25.60 -6.32
C LYS A 103 -17.09 -25.40 -7.40
N ASP A 104 -16.02 -24.70 -7.05
CA ASP A 104 -14.82 -24.61 -7.88
C ASP A 104 -13.91 -25.84 -7.73
N SER A 105 -12.91 -25.95 -8.62
CA SER A 105 -11.89 -27.00 -8.61
C SER A 105 -11.10 -27.14 -7.30
N LYS A 106 -11.16 -26.13 -6.42
CA LYS A 106 -10.51 -26.07 -5.10
C LYS A 106 -11.48 -26.37 -3.95
N GLY A 107 -12.76 -26.61 -4.25
CA GLY A 107 -13.82 -26.92 -3.29
C GLY A 107 -14.48 -25.70 -2.62
N GLN A 108 -14.14 -24.47 -3.04
CA GLN A 108 -14.84 -23.25 -2.64
C GLN A 108 -16.28 -23.30 -3.18
N THR A 109 -17.25 -22.74 -2.46
CA THR A 109 -18.65 -22.71 -2.92
C THR A 109 -18.90 -21.46 -3.75
N VAL A 110 -19.27 -21.63 -5.01
CA VAL A 110 -19.70 -20.56 -5.93
C VAL A 110 -21.17 -20.20 -5.73
N GLY A 111 -22.00 -21.20 -5.40
CA GLY A 111 -23.40 -21.01 -5.09
C GLY A 111 -24.04 -22.26 -4.49
N THR A 112 -25.31 -22.16 -4.10
CA THR A 112 -26.11 -23.29 -3.61
C THR A 112 -27.29 -23.51 -4.55
N ALA A 113 -27.35 -24.67 -5.19
CA ALA A 113 -28.46 -25.09 -6.01
C ALA A 113 -29.50 -25.85 -5.18
N THR A 114 -30.77 -25.58 -5.43
CA THR A 114 -31.91 -26.34 -4.89
C THR A 114 -32.93 -26.59 -5.99
N VAL A 115 -33.61 -27.74 -5.95
CA VAL A 115 -34.64 -28.10 -6.94
C VAL A 115 -35.87 -28.68 -6.26
N LYS A 116 -37.06 -28.19 -6.62
CA LYS A 116 -38.35 -28.59 -6.06
C LYS A 116 -39.04 -29.64 -6.93
N ARG A 117 -39.16 -30.87 -6.43
CA ARG A 117 -39.82 -32.01 -7.13
C ARG A 117 -41.24 -31.70 -7.58
N ALA A 118 -41.98 -30.90 -6.81
CA ALA A 118 -43.39 -30.62 -7.07
C ALA A 118 -43.62 -29.64 -8.25
N THR A 119 -42.59 -28.90 -8.68
CA THR A 119 -42.71 -27.83 -9.69
C THR A 119 -41.60 -27.86 -10.75
N ASN A 120 -40.61 -28.74 -10.60
CA ASN A 120 -39.35 -28.75 -11.35
C ASN A 120 -38.55 -27.43 -11.30
N GLN A 121 -38.89 -26.53 -10.35
CA GLN A 121 -38.19 -25.24 -10.16
C GLN A 121 -36.79 -25.49 -9.60
N VAL A 122 -35.78 -25.05 -10.35
CA VAL A 122 -34.40 -24.88 -9.93
C VAL A 122 -34.20 -23.44 -9.43
N THR A 123 -33.45 -23.29 -8.35
CA THR A 123 -32.97 -22.01 -7.81
C THR A 123 -31.51 -22.19 -7.43
N VAL A 124 -30.60 -21.43 -8.06
CA VAL A 124 -29.17 -21.39 -7.69
C VAL A 124 -28.86 -20.01 -7.10
N VAL A 125 -28.51 -19.96 -5.82
CA VAL A 125 -28.17 -18.72 -5.10
C VAL A 125 -26.65 -18.56 -5.05
N PHE A 126 -26.14 -17.42 -5.50
CA PHE A 126 -24.70 -17.15 -5.59
C PHE A 126 -24.10 -16.75 -4.23
N SER A 127 -22.84 -17.13 -4.00
CA SER A 127 -22.03 -16.72 -2.84
C SER A 127 -21.24 -15.44 -3.11
N ASP A 128 -20.44 -14.99 -2.14
CA ASP A 128 -19.47 -13.90 -2.30
C ASP A 128 -18.30 -14.24 -3.25
N TYR A 129 -18.20 -15.49 -3.73
CA TYR A 129 -17.26 -15.90 -4.78
C TYR A 129 -17.40 -15.04 -6.05
N VAL A 130 -18.64 -14.73 -6.45
CA VAL A 130 -18.92 -14.00 -7.70
C VAL A 130 -18.48 -12.53 -7.66
N GLU A 131 -18.31 -11.97 -6.46
CA GLU A 131 -17.80 -10.61 -6.27
C GLU A 131 -16.27 -10.54 -6.36
N LYS A 132 -15.61 -11.67 -6.08
CA LYS A 132 -14.14 -11.78 -6.01
C LYS A 132 -13.50 -12.28 -7.30
N HIS A 133 -14.22 -13.05 -8.10
CA HIS A 133 -13.73 -13.64 -9.35
C HIS A 133 -14.41 -13.06 -10.59
N SER A 134 -13.78 -13.25 -11.74
CA SER A 134 -14.26 -12.94 -13.09
C SER A 134 -14.20 -14.18 -13.98
N ASP A 135 -14.77 -14.13 -15.19
CA ASP A 135 -14.77 -15.28 -16.11
C ASP A 135 -15.29 -16.57 -15.44
N ILE A 136 -16.41 -16.44 -14.72
CA ILE A 136 -17.02 -17.51 -13.94
C ILE A 136 -17.90 -18.32 -14.88
N LYS A 137 -17.57 -19.60 -15.04
CA LYS A 137 -18.24 -20.55 -15.92
C LYS A 137 -18.22 -21.95 -15.34
N GLY A 138 -19.18 -22.76 -15.71
CA GLY A 138 -19.36 -24.07 -15.13
C GLY A 138 -20.52 -24.86 -15.69
N GLU A 139 -20.91 -25.88 -14.93
CA GLU A 139 -21.85 -26.92 -15.32
C GLU A 139 -22.88 -27.15 -14.21
N LEU A 140 -24.06 -27.66 -14.57
CA LEU A 140 -25.11 -28.10 -13.65
C LEU A 140 -25.76 -29.40 -14.16
N ASP A 141 -25.87 -30.39 -13.28
CA ASP A 141 -26.40 -31.72 -13.57
C ASP A 141 -27.67 -31.97 -12.76
N PHE A 142 -28.69 -32.56 -13.37
CA PHE A 142 -29.95 -32.96 -12.73
C PHE A 142 -30.42 -34.33 -13.23
N TRP A 143 -30.37 -35.35 -12.37
CA TRP A 143 -30.87 -36.69 -12.70
C TRP A 143 -32.40 -36.75 -12.63
N THR A 144 -33.02 -37.15 -13.74
CA THR A 144 -34.47 -37.17 -13.97
C THR A 144 -34.91 -38.47 -14.67
N THR A 145 -36.21 -38.73 -14.65
CA THR A 145 -36.89 -39.70 -15.51
C THR A 145 -38.03 -39.02 -16.26
N PHE A 146 -38.70 -39.72 -17.19
CA PHE A 146 -39.95 -39.20 -17.76
C PHE A 146 -41.07 -39.14 -16.72
N ASN A 147 -41.88 -38.08 -16.79
CA ASN A 147 -43.07 -37.91 -15.98
C ASN A 147 -44.20 -38.79 -16.51
N GLN A 148 -44.35 -39.98 -15.93
CA GLN A 148 -45.35 -41.01 -16.29
C GLN A 148 -46.83 -40.59 -16.10
N LYS A 149 -47.09 -39.36 -15.63
CA LYS A 149 -48.43 -38.73 -15.61
C LYS A 149 -48.72 -37.89 -16.86
N VAL A 150 -47.70 -37.63 -17.68
CA VAL A 150 -47.72 -36.76 -18.87
C VAL A 150 -47.28 -37.53 -20.11
N ILE A 151 -46.23 -38.35 -19.98
CA ILE A 151 -45.69 -39.21 -21.05
C ILE A 151 -46.29 -40.61 -20.94
N THR A 152 -46.64 -41.19 -22.07
CA THR A 152 -47.23 -42.54 -22.21
C THR A 152 -46.28 -43.56 -22.84
N GLY A 153 -45.29 -43.09 -23.60
CA GLY A 153 -44.22 -43.89 -24.19
C GLY A 153 -44.51 -44.38 -25.63
N ASN A 154 -43.45 -44.81 -26.30
CA ASN A 154 -43.42 -45.13 -27.75
C ASN A 154 -43.87 -43.95 -28.63
N GLU A 155 -43.42 -42.75 -28.26
CA GLU A 155 -43.79 -41.46 -28.85
C GLU A 155 -42.56 -40.55 -29.02
N LYS A 156 -42.69 -39.48 -29.81
CA LYS A 156 -41.68 -38.43 -29.94
C LYS A 156 -42.19 -37.17 -29.26
N ILE A 157 -41.40 -36.61 -28.35
CA ILE A 157 -41.75 -35.45 -27.53
C ILE A 157 -40.80 -34.28 -27.80
N ASN A 158 -41.29 -33.07 -27.62
CA ASN A 158 -40.44 -31.88 -27.52
C ASN A 158 -40.21 -31.56 -26.03
N LEU A 159 -38.98 -31.20 -25.67
CA LEU A 159 -38.60 -30.70 -24.36
C LEU A 159 -38.11 -29.25 -24.48
N GLU A 160 -38.86 -28.35 -23.84
CA GLU A 160 -38.60 -26.91 -23.83
C GLU A 160 -37.70 -26.56 -22.63
N PHE A 161 -36.43 -26.28 -22.89
CA PHE A 161 -35.44 -25.93 -21.86
C PHE A 161 -35.11 -24.43 -21.89
N PRO A 162 -35.14 -23.72 -20.76
CA PRO A 162 -34.79 -22.30 -20.71
C PRO A 162 -33.27 -22.09 -20.83
N ILE A 163 -32.85 -21.16 -21.70
CA ILE A 163 -31.45 -20.78 -22.02
C ILE A 163 -31.42 -19.30 -22.42
N GLU A 164 -30.47 -18.51 -21.92
CA GLU A 164 -30.27 -17.08 -22.25
C GLU A 164 -31.57 -16.22 -22.21
N ASN A 165 -32.41 -16.42 -21.18
CA ASN A 165 -33.77 -15.83 -21.05
C ASN A 165 -34.74 -16.13 -22.23
N SER A 166 -34.42 -17.16 -23.02
CA SER A 166 -35.19 -17.73 -24.11
C SER A 166 -35.43 -19.24 -23.85
N THR A 167 -35.89 -19.98 -24.87
CA THR A 167 -36.15 -21.43 -24.80
C THR A 167 -35.53 -22.15 -26.00
N ILE A 168 -34.83 -23.26 -25.75
CA ILE A 168 -34.40 -24.22 -26.77
C ILE A 168 -35.32 -25.46 -26.76
N ASN A 169 -35.50 -26.05 -27.94
CA ASN A 169 -36.30 -27.26 -28.15
C ASN A 169 -35.38 -28.47 -28.35
N VAL A 170 -35.52 -29.49 -27.50
CA VAL A 170 -34.83 -30.78 -27.64
C VAL A 170 -35.87 -31.84 -28.01
N ASP A 171 -35.82 -32.28 -29.27
CA ASP A 171 -36.59 -33.41 -29.79
C ASP A 171 -36.09 -34.72 -29.17
N VAL A 172 -36.94 -35.44 -28.42
CA VAL A 172 -36.60 -36.72 -27.79
C VAL A 172 -37.55 -37.83 -28.26
N ASN A 173 -36.98 -38.98 -28.62
CA ASN A 173 -37.72 -40.20 -28.87
C ASN A 173 -37.82 -41.00 -27.56
N VAL A 174 -39.03 -41.38 -27.15
CA VAL A 174 -39.28 -42.18 -25.95
C VAL A 174 -39.84 -43.53 -26.36
N GLY A 175 -39.11 -44.63 -26.17
CA GLY A 175 -39.58 -45.95 -26.62
C GLY A 175 -38.77 -47.15 -26.13
N GLU A 176 -39.44 -48.29 -25.96
CA GLU A 176 -38.91 -49.44 -25.20
C GLU A 176 -37.97 -50.35 -26.04
N LYS A 177 -36.77 -49.84 -26.35
CA LYS A 177 -35.92 -50.31 -27.47
C LYS A 177 -34.99 -51.51 -27.23
N THR A 178 -34.72 -51.93 -25.99
CA THR A 178 -33.83 -53.08 -25.70
C THR A 178 -34.61 -54.40 -25.63
N PRO A 179 -34.44 -55.35 -26.56
CA PRO A 179 -35.12 -56.64 -26.50
C PRO A 179 -34.62 -57.48 -25.31
N VAL A 180 -35.54 -58.16 -24.63
CA VAL A 180 -35.19 -59.08 -23.52
C VAL A 180 -34.45 -60.29 -24.08
N SER A 181 -33.36 -60.69 -23.42
CA SER A 181 -32.56 -61.85 -23.83
C SER A 181 -33.39 -63.14 -23.74
N PRO A 182 -33.49 -63.95 -24.82
CA PRO A 182 -34.12 -65.28 -24.77
C PRO A 182 -33.48 -66.27 -23.79
N THR A 183 -32.34 -65.90 -23.17
CA THR A 183 -31.64 -66.70 -22.15
C THR A 183 -31.73 -66.09 -20.74
N GLU A 184 -32.49 -65.00 -20.57
CA GLU A 184 -32.73 -64.33 -19.29
C GLU A 184 -33.34 -65.30 -18.26
N THR A 185 -32.67 -65.45 -17.12
CA THR A 185 -33.11 -66.30 -16.01
C THR A 185 -33.43 -65.50 -14.75
N ILE A 186 -32.90 -64.28 -14.64
CA ILE A 186 -33.27 -63.33 -13.60
C ILE A 186 -33.02 -61.90 -14.10
N PHE A 187 -34.01 -61.02 -13.97
CA PHE A 187 -33.91 -59.59 -14.22
C PHE A 187 -34.70 -58.84 -13.17
N LYS A 188 -34.21 -57.67 -12.75
CA LYS A 188 -34.76 -56.91 -11.63
C LYS A 188 -34.71 -55.41 -11.95
N TYR A 189 -35.80 -54.73 -11.61
CA TYR A 189 -35.96 -53.30 -11.77
C TYR A 189 -36.84 -52.74 -10.65
N GLY A 190 -36.84 -51.42 -10.49
CA GLY A 190 -37.65 -50.74 -9.49
C GLY A 190 -37.72 -49.25 -9.75
N TRP A 191 -38.68 -48.58 -9.12
CA TRP A 191 -38.92 -47.15 -9.25
C TRP A 191 -39.43 -46.55 -7.94
N VAL A 192 -39.12 -45.27 -7.72
CA VAL A 192 -39.67 -44.48 -6.61
C VAL A 192 -41.12 -44.13 -6.90
N ASP A 193 -41.99 -44.15 -5.89
CA ASP A 193 -43.40 -43.82 -6.05
C ASP A 193 -43.60 -42.35 -6.46
N ALA A 194 -44.47 -42.12 -7.44
CA ALA A 194 -44.73 -40.79 -8.00
C ALA A 194 -45.32 -39.80 -6.97
N ASN A 195 -45.87 -40.27 -5.85
CA ASN A 195 -46.47 -39.46 -4.81
C ASN A 195 -45.72 -39.56 -3.46
N ASN A 196 -44.98 -40.64 -3.20
CA ASN A 196 -44.18 -40.83 -1.98
C ASN A 196 -42.69 -41.13 -2.27
N PRO A 197 -41.78 -40.14 -2.13
CA PRO A 197 -40.35 -40.35 -2.42
C PRO A 197 -39.66 -41.36 -1.48
N SER A 198 -40.27 -41.71 -0.34
CA SER A 198 -39.78 -42.75 0.56
C SER A 198 -40.25 -44.16 0.21
N LEU A 199 -41.19 -44.35 -0.73
CA LEU A 199 -41.70 -45.66 -1.14
C LEU A 199 -41.05 -46.07 -2.46
N ILE A 200 -40.46 -47.27 -2.48
CA ILE A 200 -39.80 -47.84 -3.66
C ILE A 200 -40.53 -49.12 -4.05
N HIS A 201 -40.97 -49.20 -5.30
CA HIS A 201 -41.56 -50.40 -5.89
C HIS A 201 -40.47 -51.22 -6.56
N TRP A 202 -40.50 -52.54 -6.36
CA TRP A 202 -39.56 -53.49 -6.97
C TRP A 202 -40.31 -54.58 -7.71
N VAL A 203 -39.77 -54.98 -8.87
CA VAL A 203 -40.23 -56.12 -9.65
C VAL A 203 -39.03 -56.97 -10.08
N VAL A 204 -39.19 -58.29 -9.96
CA VAL A 204 -38.24 -59.29 -10.46
C VAL A 204 -38.98 -60.17 -11.48
N ARG A 205 -38.41 -60.26 -12.68
CA ARG A 205 -38.74 -61.25 -13.71
C ARG A 205 -37.80 -62.45 -13.52
N VAL A 206 -38.36 -63.61 -13.18
CA VAL A 206 -37.63 -64.85 -12.91
C VAL A 206 -37.94 -65.85 -14.03
N ASN A 207 -36.89 -66.49 -14.55
CA ASN A 207 -36.96 -67.55 -15.57
C ASN A 207 -37.77 -67.19 -16.83
N TYR A 208 -37.50 -66.03 -17.44
CA TYR A 208 -38.06 -65.65 -18.74
C TYR A 208 -37.74 -66.68 -19.84
N ALA A 209 -36.53 -67.27 -19.79
CA ALA A 209 -36.07 -68.33 -20.68
C ALA A 209 -36.72 -69.71 -20.45
N GLN A 210 -37.69 -69.84 -19.52
CA GLN A 210 -38.46 -71.06 -19.23
C GLN A 210 -37.59 -72.33 -19.13
N LYS A 211 -36.44 -72.21 -18.45
CA LYS A 211 -35.58 -73.36 -18.17
C LYS A 211 -36.22 -74.22 -17.08
N ASN A 212 -36.05 -75.53 -17.17
CA ASN A 212 -36.28 -76.42 -16.04
C ASN A 212 -35.21 -76.15 -14.97
N ILE A 213 -35.63 -75.69 -13.79
CA ILE A 213 -34.79 -75.42 -12.62
C ILE A 213 -35.43 -76.17 -11.44
N PRO A 214 -34.99 -77.41 -11.16
CA PRO A 214 -35.48 -78.18 -10.02
C PRO A 214 -35.11 -77.50 -8.70
N ASN A 215 -35.98 -77.65 -7.69
CA ASN A 215 -35.78 -77.10 -6.34
C ASN A 215 -35.35 -75.61 -6.33
N ALA A 216 -35.94 -74.80 -7.22
CA ALA A 216 -35.65 -73.38 -7.38
C ALA A 216 -36.01 -72.57 -6.12
N VAL A 217 -35.08 -71.72 -5.72
CA VAL A 217 -35.22 -70.74 -4.64
C VAL A 217 -34.74 -69.39 -5.16
N PHE A 218 -35.63 -68.40 -5.05
CA PHE A 218 -35.31 -67.00 -5.21
C PHE A 218 -34.90 -66.39 -3.87
N THR A 219 -34.00 -65.40 -3.88
CA THR A 219 -33.60 -64.62 -2.71
C THR A 219 -33.34 -63.17 -3.11
N ASP A 220 -33.81 -62.22 -2.31
CA ASP A 220 -33.60 -60.78 -2.49
C ASP A 220 -32.88 -60.22 -1.27
N ILE A 221 -31.82 -59.46 -1.52
CA ILE A 221 -30.95 -58.84 -0.52
C ILE A 221 -31.14 -57.32 -0.66
N ILE A 222 -31.76 -56.74 0.35
CA ILE A 222 -32.12 -55.33 0.41
C ILE A 222 -30.88 -54.53 0.82
N GLY A 223 -30.49 -53.55 -0.01
CA GLY A 223 -29.37 -52.67 0.30
C GLY A 223 -29.63 -51.75 1.49
N ALA A 224 -28.56 -51.08 1.93
CA ALA A 224 -28.63 -50.15 3.06
C ALA A 224 -29.66 -49.02 2.86
N LYS A 225 -30.05 -48.39 3.97
CA LYS A 225 -31.04 -47.28 4.03
C LYS A 225 -32.45 -47.65 3.55
N GLN A 226 -32.80 -48.92 3.50
CA GLN A 226 -34.14 -49.41 3.17
C GLN A 226 -34.67 -50.34 4.27
N THR A 227 -35.99 -50.46 4.34
CA THR A 227 -36.69 -51.50 5.11
C THR A 227 -37.65 -52.24 4.18
N LEU A 228 -37.69 -53.57 4.26
CA LEU A 228 -38.59 -54.41 3.47
C LEU A 228 -40.02 -54.36 4.02
N ASN A 229 -40.97 -53.93 3.19
CA ASN A 229 -42.39 -54.00 3.51
C ASN A 229 -42.89 -55.43 3.22
N PHE A 230 -42.53 -56.40 4.08
CA PHE A 230 -42.66 -57.84 3.79
C PHE A 230 -44.08 -58.27 3.37
N ASP A 231 -45.11 -57.68 3.99
CA ASP A 231 -46.52 -58.02 3.69
C ASP A 231 -47.00 -57.45 2.33
N SER A 232 -46.16 -56.68 1.63
CA SER A 232 -46.39 -56.23 0.25
C SER A 232 -45.93 -57.24 -0.81
N ILE A 233 -45.18 -58.28 -0.43
CA ILE A 233 -44.62 -59.25 -1.38
C ILE A 233 -45.74 -60.09 -2.01
N LYS A 234 -45.70 -60.17 -3.33
CA LYS A 234 -46.58 -60.97 -4.18
C LYS A 234 -45.73 -61.71 -5.20
N ALA A 235 -46.01 -62.98 -5.46
CA ALA A 235 -45.34 -63.72 -6.51
C ALA A 235 -46.35 -64.61 -7.25
N PHE A 236 -46.25 -64.63 -8.58
CA PHE A 236 -47.14 -65.38 -9.46
C PHE A 236 -46.33 -66.12 -10.51
N HIS A 237 -46.68 -67.38 -10.76
CA HIS A 237 -46.35 -68.10 -11.99
C HIS A 237 -47.05 -67.44 -13.18
N GLY A 238 -46.52 -67.60 -14.39
CA GLY A 238 -47.12 -67.01 -15.60
C GLY A 238 -46.22 -67.00 -16.82
N THR A 239 -46.59 -66.18 -17.79
CA THR A 239 -45.90 -66.03 -19.08
C THR A 239 -45.77 -64.56 -19.46
N TYR A 240 -44.81 -64.26 -20.32
CA TYR A 240 -44.63 -62.92 -20.91
C TYR A 240 -45.01 -62.94 -22.39
N SER A 241 -45.67 -61.89 -22.87
CA SER A 241 -45.90 -61.68 -24.31
C SER A 241 -44.62 -61.27 -25.04
N THR A 242 -44.66 -61.24 -26.38
CA THR A 242 -43.64 -60.60 -27.23
C THR A 242 -43.35 -59.17 -26.82
N ASP A 243 -44.38 -58.48 -26.34
CA ASP A 243 -44.37 -57.08 -25.93
C ASP A 243 -44.06 -56.92 -24.43
N ARG A 244 -43.43 -57.95 -23.83
CA ARG A 244 -42.96 -58.01 -22.44
C ARG A 244 -44.05 -57.88 -21.36
N VAL A 245 -45.33 -57.96 -21.73
CA VAL A 245 -46.47 -57.91 -20.79
C VAL A 245 -46.59 -59.24 -20.04
N PHE A 246 -46.60 -59.20 -18.70
CA PHE A 246 -46.80 -60.38 -17.87
C PHE A 246 -48.28 -60.77 -17.78
N THR A 247 -48.59 -62.03 -18.09
CA THR A 247 -49.88 -62.65 -17.81
C THR A 247 -49.76 -63.52 -16.56
N ALA A 248 -50.35 -63.06 -15.45
CA ALA A 248 -50.32 -63.76 -14.18
C ALA A 248 -51.22 -65.00 -14.19
N GLY A 249 -50.65 -66.13 -13.80
CA GLY A 249 -51.35 -67.39 -13.53
C GLY A 249 -51.42 -67.67 -12.02
N THR A 250 -50.98 -68.85 -11.60
CA THR A 250 -51.09 -69.33 -10.21
C THR A 250 -50.29 -68.48 -9.23
N PRO A 251 -50.89 -67.95 -8.14
CA PRO A 251 -50.15 -67.29 -7.07
C PRO A 251 -49.31 -68.31 -6.29
N ILE A 252 -48.11 -67.90 -5.88
CA ILE A 252 -47.26 -68.67 -4.97
C ILE A 252 -47.81 -68.52 -3.54
N SER A 253 -47.88 -69.63 -2.80
CA SER A 253 -48.45 -69.65 -1.44
C SER A 253 -47.67 -68.77 -0.47
N ASN A 254 -48.37 -68.04 0.40
CA ASN A 254 -47.77 -67.23 1.47
C ASN A 254 -46.85 -68.03 2.42
N THR A 255 -46.98 -69.37 2.46
CA THR A 255 -46.09 -70.28 3.20
C THR A 255 -44.68 -70.40 2.60
N ASN A 256 -44.48 -70.00 1.34
CA ASN A 256 -43.21 -70.18 0.62
C ASN A 256 -42.27 -68.99 0.76
N PHE A 257 -42.71 -67.90 1.39
CA PHE A 257 -41.93 -66.68 1.64
C PHE A 257 -41.30 -66.75 3.03
N SER A 258 -40.02 -66.42 3.15
CA SER A 258 -39.31 -66.37 4.44
C SER A 258 -38.48 -65.09 4.55
N LYS A 259 -38.42 -64.49 5.74
CA LYS A 259 -37.51 -63.37 6.03
C LYS A 259 -36.09 -63.90 6.17
N THR A 260 -35.12 -63.25 5.55
CA THR A 260 -33.69 -63.42 5.85
C THR A 260 -33.23 -62.31 6.79
N SER A 261 -31.94 -62.29 7.15
CA SER A 261 -31.32 -61.20 7.94
C SER A 261 -31.29 -59.84 7.21
N ASP A 262 -31.40 -59.88 5.88
CA ASP A 262 -31.09 -58.82 4.93
C ASP A 262 -32.18 -58.62 3.85
N GLY A 263 -33.30 -59.37 3.93
CA GLY A 263 -34.34 -59.36 2.91
C GLY A 263 -35.29 -60.54 3.01
N PHE A 264 -35.47 -61.28 1.91
CA PHE A 264 -36.38 -62.43 1.86
C PHE A 264 -35.97 -63.50 0.86
N SER A 265 -36.49 -64.71 1.05
CA SER A 265 -36.44 -65.81 0.09
C SER A 265 -37.84 -66.30 -0.29
N VAL A 266 -37.96 -66.87 -1.49
CA VAL A 266 -39.19 -67.50 -1.99
C VAL A 266 -38.84 -68.87 -2.56
N THR A 267 -39.45 -69.92 -2.01
CA THR A 267 -39.34 -71.29 -2.54
C THR A 267 -40.28 -71.46 -3.73
N LEU A 268 -39.70 -71.60 -4.93
CA LEU A 268 -40.43 -71.71 -6.20
C LEU A 268 -40.69 -73.18 -6.60
N GLY A 269 -39.95 -74.14 -6.02
CA GLY A 269 -40.10 -75.57 -6.34
C GLY A 269 -39.50 -75.91 -7.70
N ASN A 270 -40.06 -76.88 -8.42
CA ASN A 270 -39.56 -77.22 -9.75
C ASN A 270 -40.10 -76.22 -10.78
N LEU A 271 -39.29 -75.19 -11.05
CA LEU A 271 -39.64 -74.06 -11.89
C LEU A 271 -39.41 -74.42 -13.37
N THR A 272 -40.47 -74.44 -14.17
CA THR A 272 -40.39 -74.66 -15.64
C THR A 272 -40.99 -73.51 -16.44
N ASP A 273 -41.71 -72.61 -15.79
CA ASP A 273 -42.31 -71.40 -16.36
C ASP A 273 -41.61 -70.14 -15.85
N SER A 274 -42.20 -68.97 -16.11
CA SER A 274 -41.70 -67.70 -15.59
C SER A 274 -42.47 -67.29 -14.33
N VAL A 275 -41.78 -66.65 -13.39
CA VAL A 275 -42.40 -66.07 -12.19
C VAL A 275 -42.15 -64.57 -12.15
N GLN A 276 -43.18 -63.79 -11.88
CA GLN A 276 -43.02 -62.38 -11.51
C GLN A 276 -43.19 -62.21 -10.01
N ILE A 277 -42.22 -61.55 -9.38
CA ILE A 277 -42.24 -61.19 -7.96
C ILE A 277 -42.32 -59.67 -7.88
N SER A 278 -43.23 -59.11 -7.09
CA SER A 278 -43.32 -57.67 -6.82
C SER A 278 -43.56 -57.38 -5.34
N TYR A 279 -42.99 -56.28 -4.86
CA TYR A 279 -42.99 -55.86 -3.45
C TYR A 279 -42.52 -54.42 -3.34
N THR A 280 -42.49 -53.88 -2.13
CA THR A 280 -42.00 -52.52 -1.85
C THR A 280 -40.96 -52.49 -0.73
N THR A 281 -40.06 -51.51 -0.80
CA THR A 281 -39.21 -51.09 0.33
C THR A 281 -39.55 -49.66 0.72
N THR A 282 -39.25 -49.30 1.97
CA THR A 282 -39.36 -47.93 2.49
C THR A 282 -37.96 -47.39 2.78
N ALA A 283 -37.60 -46.25 2.18
CA ALA A 283 -36.32 -45.57 2.38
C ALA A 283 -36.25 -44.92 3.78
N THR A 284 -35.25 -45.30 4.58
CA THR A 284 -35.14 -44.92 6.00
C THR A 284 -34.57 -43.52 6.22
N ASP A 285 -34.08 -42.85 5.16
CA ASP A 285 -33.60 -41.47 5.20
C ASP A 285 -34.65 -40.43 4.74
N GLY A 286 -35.84 -40.90 4.35
CA GLY A 286 -36.93 -40.10 3.80
C GLY A 286 -36.97 -40.02 2.26
N GLY A 287 -36.15 -40.79 1.54
CA GLY A 287 -36.06 -40.71 0.09
C GLY A 287 -35.01 -39.69 -0.36
N LYS A 288 -33.87 -39.62 0.33
CA LYS A 288 -32.81 -38.61 0.11
C LYS A 288 -31.53 -39.13 -0.56
N SER A 289 -31.25 -40.43 -0.48
CA SER A 289 -30.10 -41.01 -1.18
C SER A 289 -30.31 -41.00 -2.69
N THR A 290 -29.22 -40.71 -3.40
CA THR A 290 -29.15 -40.66 -4.86
C THR A 290 -29.61 -41.97 -5.53
N GLN A 291 -29.29 -43.09 -4.87
CA GLN A 291 -29.66 -44.46 -5.24
C GLN A 291 -30.01 -45.30 -4.00
N TYR A 292 -30.78 -46.38 -4.21
CA TYR A 292 -30.96 -47.49 -3.27
C TYR A 292 -30.70 -48.81 -3.96
N ASP A 293 -29.64 -49.51 -3.54
CA ASP A 293 -29.22 -50.79 -4.10
C ASP A 293 -30.14 -51.95 -3.66
N ASN A 294 -30.34 -52.93 -4.54
CA ASN A 294 -31.05 -54.15 -4.22
C ASN A 294 -30.60 -55.31 -5.15
N THR A 295 -30.32 -56.48 -4.57
CA THR A 295 -29.73 -57.63 -5.25
C THR A 295 -30.65 -58.85 -5.23
N ALA A 296 -31.05 -59.31 -6.42
CA ALA A 296 -31.83 -60.53 -6.62
C ALA A 296 -30.92 -61.72 -6.99
N LYS A 297 -31.29 -62.91 -6.51
CA LYS A 297 -30.58 -64.18 -6.71
C LYS A 297 -31.57 -65.29 -7.05
N LEU A 298 -31.21 -66.15 -8.01
CA LEU A 298 -31.90 -67.40 -8.33
C LEU A 298 -30.91 -68.55 -8.21
N SER A 299 -31.29 -69.55 -7.44
CA SER A 299 -30.56 -70.81 -7.23
C SER A 299 -31.50 -71.99 -7.41
N GLY A 300 -30.96 -73.18 -7.67
CA GLY A 300 -31.69 -74.43 -7.81
C GLY A 300 -30.72 -75.60 -7.96
N GLU A 301 -31.25 -76.81 -7.99
CA GLU A 301 -30.49 -78.03 -8.26
C GLU A 301 -30.13 -78.10 -9.76
N ASP A 302 -28.93 -78.61 -10.07
CA ASP A 302 -28.29 -78.57 -11.40
C ASP A 302 -28.22 -77.19 -12.11
N PHE A 303 -28.53 -76.11 -11.38
CA PHE A 303 -28.58 -74.75 -11.92
C PHE A 303 -27.40 -73.90 -11.44
N VAL A 304 -26.62 -73.39 -12.40
CA VAL A 304 -25.56 -72.40 -12.11
C VAL A 304 -26.21 -71.10 -11.63
N THR A 305 -26.27 -70.96 -10.30
CA THR A 305 -26.84 -69.83 -9.56
C THR A 305 -26.54 -68.50 -10.23
N LYS A 306 -27.59 -67.68 -10.41
CA LYS A 306 -27.51 -66.35 -11.01
C LYS A 306 -27.85 -65.28 -9.98
N GLN A 307 -27.20 -64.14 -10.13
CA GLN A 307 -27.42 -62.95 -9.35
C GLN A 307 -27.54 -61.76 -10.32
N THR A 308 -28.39 -60.81 -9.97
CA THR A 308 -28.46 -59.50 -10.62
C THR A 308 -28.61 -58.44 -9.54
N SER A 309 -27.83 -57.37 -9.64
CA SER A 309 -27.88 -56.23 -8.73
C SER A 309 -28.31 -55.01 -9.53
N THR A 310 -29.24 -54.25 -8.97
CA THR A 310 -29.77 -53.02 -9.57
C THR A 310 -30.01 -51.99 -8.49
N TRP A 311 -30.26 -50.76 -8.88
CA TRP A 311 -30.47 -49.64 -8.00
C TRP A 311 -31.52 -48.70 -8.61
N THR A 312 -32.25 -48.02 -7.75
CA THR A 312 -33.26 -47.02 -8.13
C THR A 312 -33.41 -46.00 -7.01
N PRO A 313 -33.78 -44.74 -7.26
CA PRO A 313 -33.80 -44.09 -8.59
C PRO A 313 -32.36 -43.89 -9.10
N ALA A 314 -32.19 -43.33 -10.30
CA ALA A 314 -31.08 -42.37 -10.46
C ALA A 314 -31.59 -40.98 -10.12
N SER A 315 -31.00 -40.37 -9.10
CA SER A 315 -31.37 -39.06 -8.61
C SER A 315 -30.19 -38.36 -7.98
N GLY A 316 -30.32 -37.05 -7.83
CA GLY A 316 -29.24 -36.17 -7.40
C GLY A 316 -29.04 -35.04 -8.39
N GLY A 317 -28.17 -34.12 -8.03
CA GLY A 317 -27.66 -33.11 -8.94
C GLY A 317 -26.25 -32.73 -8.56
N GLY A 318 -25.54 -32.13 -9.52
CA GLY A 318 -24.15 -31.74 -9.41
C GLY A 318 -23.94 -30.34 -9.97
N GLY A 319 -22.81 -29.72 -9.65
CA GLY A 319 -22.46 -28.43 -10.22
C GLY A 319 -21.00 -28.06 -9.94
N GLY A 320 -20.26 -27.82 -11.01
CA GLY A 320 -18.94 -27.20 -10.98
C GLY A 320 -19.02 -25.76 -11.48
N ALA A 321 -18.14 -24.88 -10.99
CA ALA A 321 -17.82 -23.62 -11.67
C ALA A 321 -16.49 -23.05 -11.16
N ASP A 322 -15.63 -22.64 -12.08
CA ASP A 322 -14.36 -21.99 -11.76
C ASP A 322 -14.39 -20.53 -12.25
N GLY A 323 -13.79 -19.64 -11.44
CA GLY A 323 -13.58 -18.23 -11.78
C GLY A 323 -12.09 -17.88 -11.83
N THR A 324 -11.73 -16.98 -12.74
CA THR A 324 -10.39 -16.39 -12.83
C THR A 324 -10.24 -15.19 -11.89
N THR A 325 -9.06 -15.05 -11.29
CA THR A 325 -8.51 -13.79 -10.79
C THR A 325 -7.19 -13.48 -11.49
N GLY A 326 -6.77 -12.21 -11.48
CA GLY A 326 -5.43 -11.78 -11.89
C GLY A 326 -4.57 -11.21 -10.76
N SER A 327 -3.42 -10.67 -11.14
CA SER A 327 -2.42 -10.05 -10.27
C SER A 327 -1.71 -8.88 -10.95
N VAL A 328 -1.04 -8.05 -10.14
CA VAL A 328 -0.08 -7.04 -10.59
C VAL A 328 1.20 -7.10 -9.77
N THR A 329 2.34 -6.96 -10.45
CA THR A 329 3.65 -6.69 -9.86
C THR A 329 4.09 -5.28 -10.28
N LEU A 330 4.29 -4.39 -9.30
CA LEU A 330 4.88 -3.07 -9.54
C LEU A 330 6.36 -3.12 -9.15
N THR A 331 7.25 -2.74 -10.07
CA THR A 331 8.67 -2.53 -9.78
C THR A 331 8.95 -1.04 -9.60
N LYS A 332 9.52 -0.67 -8.46
CA LYS A 332 9.88 0.69 -8.09
C LYS A 332 11.35 0.93 -8.39
N GLN A 333 11.65 2.01 -9.11
CA GLN A 333 13.01 2.34 -9.54
C GLN A 333 13.38 3.81 -9.31
N ASP A 334 14.68 4.09 -9.28
CA ASP A 334 15.25 5.43 -9.43
C ASP A 334 15.22 5.85 -10.91
N ALA A 335 14.77 7.08 -11.18
CA ALA A 335 14.55 7.57 -12.54
C ALA A 335 15.82 7.67 -13.40
N LYS A 336 17.00 7.81 -12.79
CA LYS A 336 18.28 8.09 -13.48
C LYS A 336 19.14 6.84 -13.71
N THR A 337 19.22 5.98 -12.70
CA THR A 337 20.08 4.78 -12.65
C THR A 337 19.31 3.48 -12.90
N LYS A 338 17.98 3.51 -12.77
CA LYS A 338 17.08 2.35 -12.81
C LYS A 338 17.34 1.29 -11.72
N ALA A 339 18.10 1.65 -10.68
CA ALA A 339 18.23 0.83 -9.47
C ALA A 339 16.86 0.66 -8.79
N THR A 340 16.60 -0.51 -8.22
CA THR A 340 15.33 -0.84 -7.55
C THR A 340 15.23 -0.23 -6.15
N LEU A 341 14.04 0.19 -5.73
CA LEU A 341 13.82 0.94 -4.49
C LEU A 341 12.85 0.26 -3.52
N GLU A 342 13.37 -0.13 -2.36
CA GLU A 342 12.62 -0.64 -1.21
C GLU A 342 11.88 0.49 -0.46
N GLY A 343 10.79 0.15 0.23
CA GLY A 343 10.15 1.04 1.21
C GLY A 343 9.26 2.15 0.65
N ALA A 344 8.93 2.14 -0.65
CA ALA A 344 7.83 2.96 -1.18
C ALA A 344 6.50 2.39 -0.67
N GLU A 345 5.59 3.24 -0.18
CA GLU A 345 4.26 2.82 0.25
C GLU A 345 3.21 3.24 -0.78
N PHE A 346 2.30 2.32 -1.11
CA PHE A 346 1.23 2.51 -2.08
C PHE A 346 -0.14 2.18 -1.48
N LYS A 347 -1.18 2.70 -2.13
CA LYS A 347 -2.55 2.17 -2.06
C LYS A 347 -3.02 1.68 -3.43
N LEU A 348 -3.90 0.69 -3.42
CA LEU A 348 -4.63 0.21 -4.59
C LEU A 348 -6.05 0.77 -4.56
N VAL A 349 -6.49 1.37 -5.67
CA VAL A 349 -7.87 1.82 -5.88
C VAL A 349 -8.50 1.19 -7.13
N ASP A 350 -9.83 1.13 -7.16
CA ASP A 350 -10.58 0.85 -8.40
C ASP A 350 -10.62 2.08 -9.33
N ALA A 351 -11.17 1.91 -10.53
CA ALA A 351 -11.34 3.00 -11.51
C ALA A 351 -12.23 4.18 -11.05
N ASN A 352 -12.94 4.06 -9.90
CA ASN A 352 -13.73 5.13 -9.29
C ASN A 352 -12.96 5.86 -8.16
N GLY A 353 -11.74 5.41 -7.82
CA GLY A 353 -10.98 5.88 -6.66
C GLY A 353 -11.37 5.20 -5.34
N THR A 354 -12.18 4.15 -5.36
CA THR A 354 -12.54 3.34 -4.18
C THR A 354 -11.30 2.60 -3.70
N ILE A 355 -10.92 2.81 -2.44
CA ILE A 355 -9.76 2.16 -1.84
C ILE A 355 -10.05 0.66 -1.63
N LEU A 356 -9.14 -0.18 -2.12
CA LEU A 356 -9.22 -1.65 -2.02
C LEU A 356 -8.17 -2.20 -1.04
N GLN A 357 -6.97 -1.62 -1.04
CA GLN A 357 -5.87 -1.95 -0.13
C GLN A 357 -5.00 -0.69 0.11
N GLU A 358 -4.39 -0.57 1.29
CA GLU A 358 -3.52 0.55 1.68
C GLU A 358 -2.23 0.04 2.35
N ASN A 359 -1.20 0.89 2.39
CA ASN A 359 0.09 0.62 3.01
C ASN A 359 0.82 -0.60 2.39
N ILE A 360 0.66 -0.80 1.09
CA ILE A 360 1.34 -1.85 0.32
C ILE A 360 2.77 -1.37 0.05
N THR A 361 3.77 -2.02 0.63
CA THR A 361 5.17 -1.59 0.56
C THR A 361 5.96 -2.31 -0.54
N THR A 362 6.94 -1.65 -1.15
CA THR A 362 7.96 -2.34 -1.96
C THR A 362 9.01 -3.02 -1.07
N ASP A 363 9.39 -4.24 -1.43
CA ASP A 363 10.38 -5.06 -0.74
C ASP A 363 11.83 -4.72 -1.13
N ALA A 364 12.81 -5.45 -0.58
CA ALA A 364 14.23 -5.32 -0.87
C ALA A 364 14.64 -5.59 -2.35
N SER A 365 13.74 -6.13 -3.18
CA SER A 365 13.92 -6.22 -4.64
C SER A 365 13.32 -5.01 -5.38
N GLY A 366 12.73 -4.07 -4.64
CA GLY A 366 11.96 -2.94 -5.13
C GLY A 366 10.61 -3.33 -5.71
N GLN A 367 10.04 -4.48 -5.34
CA GLN A 367 8.77 -4.95 -5.88
C GLN A 367 7.65 -4.93 -4.84
N LEU A 368 6.43 -4.63 -5.29
CA LEU A 368 5.21 -5.00 -4.57
C LEU A 368 4.34 -5.88 -5.47
N ASN A 369 3.57 -6.76 -4.84
CA ASN A 369 2.75 -7.76 -5.53
C ASN A 369 1.33 -7.75 -4.95
N VAL A 370 0.31 -7.61 -5.80
CA VAL A 370 -1.10 -7.74 -5.41
C VAL A 370 -1.76 -8.82 -6.25
N SER A 371 -2.49 -9.73 -5.61
CA SER A 371 -3.11 -10.90 -6.23
C SER A 371 -4.58 -11.05 -5.85
N ASN A 372 -5.28 -11.97 -6.49
CA ASN A 372 -6.72 -12.23 -6.32
C ASN A 372 -7.60 -11.03 -6.74
N LEU A 373 -7.17 -10.31 -7.79
CA LEU A 373 -7.91 -9.19 -8.37
C LEU A 373 -8.91 -9.68 -9.42
N LYS A 374 -10.07 -9.01 -9.52
CA LYS A 374 -11.10 -9.29 -10.52
C LYS A 374 -10.70 -8.68 -11.89
N PHE A 375 -11.41 -8.98 -12.98
CA PHE A 375 -11.19 -8.26 -14.24
C PHE A 375 -11.78 -6.86 -14.13
N ALA A 376 -10.91 -5.86 -14.03
CA ALA A 376 -11.24 -4.44 -13.95
C ALA A 376 -10.00 -3.59 -14.25
N THR A 377 -10.22 -2.28 -14.38
CA THR A 377 -9.17 -1.25 -14.34
C THR A 377 -8.94 -0.80 -12.90
N TYR A 378 -7.68 -0.66 -12.53
CA TYR A 378 -7.17 -0.37 -11.20
C TYR A 378 -6.07 0.67 -11.28
N GLN A 379 -5.79 1.35 -10.16
CA GLN A 379 -4.66 2.27 -10.06
C GLN A 379 -3.85 2.02 -8.77
N LEU A 380 -2.53 1.94 -8.92
CA LEU A 380 -1.58 1.99 -7.80
C LEU A 380 -1.11 3.43 -7.62
N ILE A 381 -1.32 3.99 -6.43
CA ILE A 381 -1.00 5.38 -6.10
C ILE A 381 0.05 5.37 -4.99
N GLU A 382 1.21 5.97 -5.23
CA GLU A 382 2.24 6.14 -4.20
C GLU A 382 1.72 7.12 -3.14
N THR A 383 1.77 6.70 -1.87
CA THR A 383 1.37 7.49 -0.71
C THR A 383 2.57 7.99 0.09
N LYS A 384 3.75 7.39 -0.10
CA LYS A 384 5.03 7.79 0.51
C LYS A 384 6.18 7.24 -0.32
N ALA A 385 7.17 8.08 -0.60
CA ALA A 385 8.38 7.69 -1.33
C ALA A 385 9.34 6.83 -0.49
N PRO A 386 10.28 6.12 -1.13
CA PRO A 386 11.50 5.62 -0.49
C PRO A 386 12.28 6.74 0.20
N THR A 387 13.06 6.43 1.23
CA THR A 387 13.90 7.40 1.94
C THR A 387 14.89 8.09 0.99
N GLY A 388 14.85 9.42 0.93
CA GLY A 388 15.71 10.23 0.05
C GLY A 388 15.19 10.39 -1.39
N TYR A 389 13.91 10.10 -1.65
CA TYR A 389 13.25 10.29 -2.95
C TYR A 389 12.02 11.17 -2.82
N LYS A 390 11.72 11.95 -3.88
CA LYS A 390 10.50 12.77 -3.95
C LYS A 390 9.27 11.88 -4.12
N LEU A 391 8.16 12.23 -3.48
CA LEU A 391 6.86 11.56 -3.65
C LEU A 391 6.25 11.88 -5.03
N ASP A 392 6.00 10.86 -5.85
CA ASP A 392 5.23 11.01 -7.08
C ASP A 392 3.89 10.26 -6.96
N SER A 393 2.88 10.97 -6.46
CA SER A 393 1.51 10.47 -6.32
C SER A 393 0.74 10.32 -7.64
N THR A 394 1.37 10.54 -8.81
CA THR A 394 0.75 10.26 -10.13
C THR A 394 0.37 8.78 -10.23
N PRO A 395 -0.93 8.44 -10.44
CA PRO A 395 -1.39 7.05 -10.45
C PRO A 395 -0.76 6.20 -11.56
N VAL A 396 -0.43 4.96 -11.24
CA VAL A 396 -0.08 3.91 -12.21
C VAL A 396 -1.33 3.10 -12.51
N GLU A 397 -1.99 3.41 -13.62
CA GLU A 397 -3.18 2.69 -14.08
C GLU A 397 -2.82 1.39 -14.80
N PHE A 398 -3.61 0.34 -14.54
CA PHE A 398 -3.51 -0.94 -15.23
C PHE A 398 -4.87 -1.65 -15.31
N THR A 399 -5.04 -2.55 -16.29
CA THR A 399 -6.28 -3.30 -16.48
C THR A 399 -5.98 -4.79 -16.50
N ILE A 400 -6.67 -5.54 -15.64
CA ILE A 400 -6.67 -7.01 -15.63
C ILE A 400 -7.85 -7.50 -16.45
N GLY A 401 -7.62 -8.50 -17.31
CA GLY A 401 -8.65 -9.06 -18.19
C GLY A 401 -8.30 -10.45 -18.70
N GLU A 402 -9.16 -11.01 -19.54
CA GLU A 402 -9.07 -12.40 -20.01
C GLU A 402 -7.71 -12.75 -20.65
N ASN A 403 -7.20 -11.85 -21.49
CA ASN A 403 -5.91 -12.02 -22.18
C ASN A 403 -4.69 -11.62 -21.32
N ASN A 404 -4.89 -10.80 -20.28
CA ASN A 404 -3.82 -10.20 -19.47
C ASN A 404 -4.16 -10.40 -17.98
N LYS A 405 -3.87 -11.61 -17.48
CA LYS A 405 -4.18 -12.04 -16.11
C LYS A 405 -3.08 -11.68 -15.11
N GLU A 406 -1.83 -11.61 -15.56
CA GLU A 406 -0.67 -11.21 -14.78
C GLU A 406 -0.10 -9.92 -15.40
N ILE A 407 -0.03 -8.85 -14.61
CA ILE A 407 0.40 -7.52 -15.08
C ILE A 407 1.72 -7.14 -14.44
N THR A 408 2.65 -6.59 -15.22
CA THR A 408 3.86 -5.93 -14.71
C THR A 408 3.85 -4.44 -15.05
N VAL A 409 4.17 -3.60 -14.08
CA VAL A 409 4.28 -2.13 -14.23
C VAL A 409 5.53 -1.59 -13.53
N THR A 410 5.98 -0.41 -13.93
CA THR A 410 7.15 0.27 -13.33
C THR A 410 6.77 1.67 -12.86
N LYS A 411 7.29 2.08 -11.70
CA LYS A 411 7.14 3.44 -11.14
C LYS A 411 8.49 4.03 -10.76
N GLU A 412 8.85 5.14 -11.37
CA GLU A 412 10.13 5.83 -11.14
C GLU A 412 9.94 7.03 -10.20
N ASN A 413 10.89 7.25 -9.28
CA ASN A 413 10.98 8.52 -8.53
C ASN A 413 12.36 9.15 -8.76
N THR A 414 12.45 10.46 -8.56
CA THR A 414 13.71 11.21 -8.54
C THR A 414 14.23 11.34 -7.10
N LEU A 415 15.55 11.42 -6.96
CA LEU A 415 16.18 11.72 -5.66
C LEU A 415 15.71 13.08 -5.12
N ASP A 416 15.61 13.15 -3.79
CA ASP A 416 15.20 14.33 -3.05
C ASP A 416 16.38 15.29 -2.81
N THR A 417 16.96 15.80 -3.90
CA THR A 417 18.20 16.60 -3.81
C THR A 417 17.96 18.08 -3.52
N GLY A 418 18.82 18.64 -2.67
CA GLY A 418 18.91 20.08 -2.39
C GLY A 418 20.23 20.70 -2.90
N ALA A 419 20.48 21.95 -2.50
CA ALA A 419 21.67 22.71 -2.87
C ALA A 419 22.16 23.62 -1.73
N VAL A 420 23.44 23.98 -1.77
CA VAL A 420 24.09 24.86 -0.79
C VAL A 420 24.89 25.96 -1.49
N GLU A 421 24.94 27.14 -0.89
CA GLU A 421 25.67 28.33 -1.34
C GLU A 421 26.49 28.88 -0.18
N LEU A 422 27.82 28.89 -0.33
CA LEU A 422 28.77 29.48 0.61
C LEU A 422 29.21 30.85 0.09
N THR A 423 29.03 31.88 0.90
CA THR A 423 29.56 33.24 0.66
C THR A 423 30.85 33.44 1.46
N LYS A 424 31.93 33.81 0.76
CA LYS A 424 33.24 34.07 1.35
C LYS A 424 33.45 35.56 1.54
N VAL A 425 33.79 35.98 2.75
CA VAL A 425 34.04 37.40 3.08
C VAL A 425 35.32 37.62 3.89
N ASP A 426 35.79 38.86 3.92
CA ASP A 426 36.74 39.38 4.92
C ASP A 426 36.03 39.61 6.27
N ALA A 427 36.69 39.21 7.36
CA ALA A 427 36.17 39.31 8.72
C ALA A 427 35.94 40.76 9.19
N ALA A 428 36.75 41.73 8.73
CA ALA A 428 36.69 43.12 9.21
C ALA A 428 35.68 43.99 8.43
N THR A 429 35.74 43.94 7.10
CA THR A 429 34.99 44.81 6.18
C THR A 429 33.72 44.16 5.63
N LYS A 430 33.60 42.83 5.71
CA LYS A 430 32.58 42.00 5.04
C LYS A 430 32.59 42.11 3.50
N ALA A 431 33.69 42.59 2.90
CA ALA A 431 33.90 42.51 1.45
C ALA A 431 33.99 41.05 1.00
N ILE A 432 33.44 40.74 -0.18
CA ILE A 432 33.47 39.40 -0.79
C ILE A 432 34.87 38.99 -1.24
N LEU A 433 35.22 37.71 -1.14
CA LEU A 433 36.55 37.18 -1.48
C LEU A 433 36.50 36.02 -2.48
N ALA A 434 36.99 36.30 -3.70
CA ALA A 434 37.20 35.31 -4.75
C ALA A 434 38.42 34.42 -4.49
N GLY A 435 38.45 33.22 -5.08
CA GLY A 435 39.63 32.36 -5.13
C GLY A 435 39.98 31.57 -3.86
N ALA A 436 39.14 31.60 -2.82
CA ALA A 436 39.23 30.61 -1.74
C ALA A 436 38.98 29.21 -2.32
N THR A 437 39.67 28.18 -1.82
CA THR A 437 39.49 26.78 -2.22
C THR A 437 39.03 25.95 -1.03
N PHE A 438 38.05 25.09 -1.26
CA PHE A 438 37.38 24.26 -0.27
C PHE A 438 37.34 22.79 -0.67
N GLU A 439 37.15 21.95 0.33
CA GLU A 439 36.55 20.62 0.20
C GLU A 439 35.10 20.65 0.71
N LEU A 440 34.26 19.81 0.11
CA LEU A 440 33.00 19.37 0.70
C LEU A 440 33.21 18.01 1.36
N GLN A 441 32.82 17.88 2.62
CA GLN A 441 32.92 16.66 3.42
C GLN A 441 31.56 16.26 3.99
N ASP A 442 31.40 14.99 4.35
CA ASP A 442 30.27 14.51 5.16
C ASP A 442 30.43 14.89 6.65
N LYS A 443 29.42 14.55 7.46
CA LYS A 443 29.42 14.77 8.92
C LYS A 443 30.53 14.04 9.71
N ASP A 444 31.20 13.05 9.13
CA ASP A 444 32.29 12.29 9.76
C ASP A 444 33.69 12.75 9.26
N GLY A 445 33.73 13.70 8.32
CA GLY A 445 34.94 14.26 7.72
C GLY A 445 35.41 13.56 6.44
N SER A 446 34.62 12.66 5.84
CA SER A 446 34.97 12.01 4.58
C SER A 446 34.85 13.01 3.42
N VAL A 447 35.89 13.16 2.61
CA VAL A 447 35.91 14.08 1.46
C VAL A 447 35.00 13.57 0.35
N LEU A 448 34.05 14.40 -0.08
CA LEU A 448 33.08 14.11 -1.14
C LEU A 448 33.45 14.84 -2.45
N GLN A 449 33.97 16.07 -2.37
CA GLN A 449 34.44 16.87 -3.50
C GLN A 449 35.63 17.75 -3.07
N THR A 450 36.62 17.90 -3.95
CA THR A 450 37.82 18.76 -3.77
C THR A 450 37.78 19.96 -4.71
N ASP A 451 38.76 20.87 -4.55
CA ASP A 451 39.04 21.96 -5.50
C ASP A 451 37.88 22.94 -5.75
N LEU A 452 36.91 22.99 -4.82
CA LEU A 452 35.73 23.81 -4.90
C LEU A 452 36.10 25.28 -4.62
N LYS A 453 35.95 26.16 -5.61
CA LYS A 453 36.44 27.55 -5.52
C LYS A 453 35.35 28.59 -5.45
N THR A 454 35.61 29.68 -4.73
CA THR A 454 34.75 30.86 -4.73
C THR A 454 34.99 31.69 -5.99
N ASP A 455 33.91 32.07 -6.66
CA ASP A 455 33.92 32.84 -7.90
C ASP A 455 34.29 34.32 -7.68
N GLU A 456 34.23 35.13 -8.74
CA GLU A 456 34.49 36.58 -8.67
C GLU A 456 33.51 37.34 -7.74
N ASN A 457 32.35 36.75 -7.41
CA ASN A 457 31.37 37.28 -6.46
C ASN A 457 31.63 36.78 -5.01
N GLY A 458 32.67 35.97 -4.80
CA GLY A 458 32.97 35.32 -3.53
C GLY A 458 32.04 34.15 -3.20
N ILE A 459 31.33 33.58 -4.19
CA ILE A 459 30.33 32.54 -4.02
C ILE A 459 30.88 31.18 -4.46
N LEU A 460 30.67 30.16 -3.63
CA LEU A 460 30.79 28.74 -3.99
C LEU A 460 29.39 28.11 -3.90
N LYS A 461 28.97 27.34 -4.91
CA LYS A 461 27.68 26.63 -4.92
C LYS A 461 27.86 25.15 -5.26
N VAL A 462 27.16 24.28 -4.54
CA VAL A 462 27.05 22.85 -4.84
C VAL A 462 25.57 22.46 -4.93
N THR A 463 25.22 21.62 -5.90
CA THR A 463 23.86 21.10 -6.14
C THR A 463 23.84 19.58 -6.03
N ASP A 464 22.66 18.99 -6.16
CA ASP A 464 22.46 17.53 -6.26
C ASP A 464 22.89 16.74 -5.01
N LEU A 465 22.89 17.42 -3.84
CA LEU A 465 23.16 16.81 -2.55
C LEU A 465 21.90 16.13 -2.02
N VAL A 466 22.01 14.86 -1.63
CA VAL A 466 20.92 14.13 -0.95
C VAL A 466 20.74 14.63 0.49
N PRO A 467 19.59 14.39 1.14
CA PRO A 467 19.34 14.86 2.50
C PRO A 467 20.36 14.28 3.49
N GLY A 468 20.94 15.13 4.33
CA GLY A 468 22.08 14.76 5.18
C GLY A 468 22.85 15.95 5.75
N ASN A 469 23.80 15.64 6.63
CA ASN A 469 24.68 16.63 7.28
C ASN A 469 26.06 16.62 6.61
N TYR A 470 26.57 17.81 6.31
CA TYR A 470 27.76 18.07 5.53
C TYR A 470 28.58 19.21 6.14
N GLN A 471 29.81 19.41 5.66
CA GLN A 471 30.61 20.58 6.01
C GLN A 471 31.51 21.04 4.85
N PHE A 472 31.71 22.36 4.73
CA PHE A 472 32.78 22.91 3.91
C PHE A 472 34.04 23.13 4.76
N VAL A 473 35.20 22.73 4.25
CA VAL A 473 36.51 22.96 4.90
C VAL A 473 37.39 23.77 3.95
N GLU A 474 37.90 24.91 4.38
CA GLU A 474 38.83 25.70 3.56
C GLU A 474 40.20 25.00 3.52
N THR A 475 40.72 24.77 2.32
CA THR A 475 42.03 24.16 2.07
C THR A 475 43.05 25.13 1.50
N SER A 476 42.59 26.24 0.89
CA SER A 476 43.43 27.40 0.58
C SER A 476 42.62 28.69 0.77
N ALA A 477 43.18 29.64 1.52
CA ALA A 477 42.66 30.99 1.56
C ALA A 477 42.81 31.70 0.21
N PRO A 478 42.04 32.80 -0.02
CA PRO A 478 42.37 33.79 -1.03
C PRO A 478 43.76 34.40 -0.80
N THR A 479 44.43 34.85 -1.87
CA THR A 479 45.69 35.59 -1.78
C THR A 479 45.59 36.74 -0.80
N GLY A 480 46.54 36.86 0.14
CA GLY A 480 46.57 37.92 1.15
C GLY A 480 45.70 37.68 2.38
N TYR A 481 45.10 36.49 2.54
CA TYR A 481 44.32 36.10 3.71
C TYR A 481 44.91 34.88 4.41
N LYS A 482 44.72 34.81 5.73
CA LYS A 482 45.08 33.63 6.53
C LYS A 482 44.07 32.50 6.27
N LEU A 483 44.58 31.27 6.17
CA LEU A 483 43.78 30.04 6.06
C LEU A 483 43.04 29.78 7.36
N ASP A 484 41.72 29.57 7.29
CA ASP A 484 40.92 29.08 8.41
C ASP A 484 40.23 27.76 8.02
N SER A 485 40.89 26.64 8.30
CA SER A 485 40.36 25.29 8.06
C SER A 485 39.27 24.85 9.05
N SER A 486 38.76 25.74 9.92
CA SER A 486 37.60 25.43 10.77
C SER A 486 36.37 25.09 9.92
N PRO A 487 35.74 23.91 10.07
CA PRO A 487 34.62 23.51 9.21
C PRO A 487 33.40 24.42 9.33
N VAL A 488 32.67 24.54 8.22
CA VAL A 488 31.37 25.24 8.12
C VAL A 488 30.28 24.17 7.91
N PRO A 489 29.64 23.68 8.99
CA PRO A 489 28.63 22.63 8.89
C PRO A 489 27.31 23.18 8.33
N PHE A 490 26.59 22.33 7.61
CA PHE A 490 25.24 22.59 7.12
C PHE A 490 24.45 21.28 6.95
N GLU A 491 23.13 21.40 6.89
CA GLU A 491 22.21 20.27 6.69
C GLU A 491 21.38 20.50 5.42
N ILE A 492 21.24 19.47 4.59
CA ILE A 492 20.25 19.40 3.52
C ILE A 492 19.04 18.64 4.10
N ILE A 493 17.92 19.32 4.27
CA ILE A 493 16.70 18.78 4.86
C ILE A 493 15.85 18.14 3.75
N ALA A 494 15.27 16.97 4.04
CA ALA A 494 14.35 16.29 3.11
C ALA A 494 13.06 17.10 2.91
N ASP A 495 12.39 16.92 1.77
CA ASP A 495 11.19 17.64 1.30
C ASP A 495 11.40 19.16 1.08
N GLU A 496 12.54 19.76 1.42
CA GLU A 496 12.83 21.21 1.28
C GLU A 496 13.55 21.59 -0.04
N THR A 497 13.51 20.73 -1.06
CA THR A 497 14.47 20.72 -2.19
C THR A 497 14.63 21.98 -3.05
N ASP A 498 13.67 22.92 -3.05
CA ASP A 498 13.80 24.20 -3.76
C ASP A 498 14.55 25.26 -2.93
N GLN A 499 14.87 24.99 -1.65
CA GLN A 499 15.67 25.86 -0.80
C GLN A 499 17.17 25.66 -1.06
N ILE A 500 17.86 26.78 -1.36
CA ILE A 500 19.32 26.83 -1.37
C ILE A 500 19.77 27.20 0.05
N VAL A 501 20.39 26.25 0.76
CA VAL A 501 20.96 26.46 2.09
C VAL A 501 22.11 27.46 1.98
N LYS A 502 22.13 28.51 2.81
CA LYS A 502 23.14 29.58 2.74
C LYS A 502 24.04 29.60 3.97
N VAL A 503 25.35 29.59 3.73
CA VAL A 503 26.39 29.68 4.77
C VAL A 503 27.41 30.77 4.43
N THR A 504 28.13 31.25 5.45
CA THR A 504 29.15 32.30 5.29
C THR A 504 30.45 31.87 5.95
N LYS A 505 31.59 32.12 5.28
CA LYS A 505 32.93 31.87 5.82
C LYS A 505 33.77 33.15 5.78
N GLU A 506 34.23 33.60 6.94
CA GLU A 506 35.08 34.79 7.08
C GLU A 506 36.55 34.39 7.15
N ASN A 507 37.46 35.14 6.51
CA ASN A 507 38.90 35.04 6.76
C ASN A 507 39.47 36.36 7.25
N ILE A 508 40.60 36.30 7.94
CA ILE A 508 41.31 37.47 8.47
C ILE A 508 42.42 37.84 7.48
N LEU A 509 42.47 39.12 7.09
CA LEU A 509 43.52 39.68 6.25
C LEU A 509 44.92 39.41 6.84
N GLU A 510 45.87 39.04 5.99
CA GLU A 510 47.25 38.82 6.39
C GLU A 510 48.01 40.14 6.49
N VAL A 511 48.36 40.53 7.71
CA VAL A 511 49.13 41.73 8.04
C VAL A 511 50.62 41.44 8.14
N GLY A 512 51.44 42.36 7.64
CA GLY A 512 52.90 42.26 7.63
C GLY A 512 53.57 42.95 8.83
N ALA A 513 54.90 42.94 8.80
CA ALA A 513 55.75 43.59 9.79
C ALA A 513 57.00 44.18 9.14
N VAL A 514 57.59 45.19 9.76
CA VAL A 514 58.82 45.86 9.31
C VAL A 514 59.84 45.94 10.43
N GLU A 515 61.12 45.85 10.07
CA GLU A 515 62.27 45.95 10.96
C GLU A 515 63.27 46.97 10.38
N LEU A 516 63.46 48.08 11.09
CA LEU A 516 64.46 49.10 10.77
C LEU A 516 65.73 48.84 11.58
N THR A 517 66.85 48.71 10.87
CA THR A 517 68.19 48.65 11.46
C THR A 517 68.87 50.01 11.36
N LYS A 518 69.37 50.52 12.48
CA LYS A 518 70.05 51.81 12.58
C LYS A 518 71.55 51.61 12.65
N VAL A 519 72.29 52.27 11.76
CA VAL A 519 73.76 52.18 11.71
C VAL A 519 74.45 53.54 11.64
N ASP A 520 75.73 53.57 12.01
CA ASP A 520 76.68 54.62 11.67
C ASP A 520 77.09 54.53 10.19
N ALA A 521 77.12 55.66 9.50
CA ALA A 521 77.33 55.72 8.06
C ALA A 521 78.74 55.27 7.61
N ALA A 522 79.77 55.38 8.46
CA ALA A 522 81.15 55.10 8.08
C ALA A 522 81.63 53.69 8.48
N THR A 523 81.28 53.25 9.68
CA THR A 523 81.70 52.00 10.33
C THR A 523 80.67 50.88 10.25
N LYS A 524 79.41 51.22 9.95
CA LYS A 524 78.23 50.34 9.99
C LYS A 524 77.96 49.72 11.38
N ALA A 525 78.50 50.30 12.45
CA ALA A 525 78.16 49.94 13.82
C ALA A 525 76.67 50.23 14.11
N LEU A 526 76.02 49.36 14.89
CA LEU A 526 74.59 49.46 15.24
C LEU A 526 74.35 50.58 16.27
N LEU A 527 73.27 51.34 16.11
CA LEU A 527 72.99 52.54 16.92
C LEU A 527 71.66 52.48 17.68
N ALA A 528 71.76 52.33 19.00
CA ALA A 528 70.64 52.43 19.94
C ALA A 528 70.17 53.88 20.13
N GLY A 529 68.89 54.05 20.50
CA GLY A 529 68.33 55.34 20.93
C GLY A 529 67.92 56.31 19.82
N ALA A 530 68.01 55.93 18.54
CA ALA A 530 67.40 56.71 17.46
C ALA A 530 65.87 56.64 17.59
N THR A 531 65.19 57.79 17.47
CA THR A 531 63.73 57.88 17.66
C THR A 531 63.03 58.24 16.36
N PHE A 532 62.03 57.45 15.99
CA PHE A 532 61.28 57.56 14.74
C PHE A 532 59.79 57.83 14.97
N GLU A 533 59.15 58.32 13.91
CA GLU A 533 57.73 58.09 13.67
C GLU A 533 57.53 57.22 12.42
N LEU A 534 56.41 56.51 12.39
CA LEU A 534 55.89 55.78 11.24
C LEU A 534 54.77 56.62 10.62
N GLN A 535 54.86 56.88 9.32
CA GLN A 535 53.85 57.59 8.53
C GLN A 535 53.30 56.68 7.40
N ASP A 536 52.09 56.98 6.92
CA ASP A 536 51.58 56.42 5.66
C ASP A 536 52.20 57.10 4.42
N LYS A 537 51.85 56.59 3.23
CA LYS A 537 52.32 57.12 1.93
C LYS A 537 52.04 58.61 1.67
N ASP A 538 51.11 59.22 2.41
CA ASP A 538 50.73 60.63 2.25
C ASP A 538 51.42 61.52 3.31
N GLY A 539 52.35 60.95 4.10
CA GLY A 539 53.10 61.64 5.14
C GLY A 539 52.35 61.83 6.45
N LYS A 540 51.20 61.17 6.64
CA LYS A 540 50.42 61.27 7.88
C LYS A 540 50.95 60.26 8.90
N THR A 541 51.34 60.78 10.07
CA THR A 541 51.77 59.98 11.22
C THR A 541 50.72 58.96 11.65
N LEU A 542 51.17 57.71 11.78
CA LEU A 542 50.42 56.57 12.30
C LEU A 542 50.86 56.21 13.74
N GLN A 543 52.16 56.29 14.02
CA GLN A 543 52.74 55.96 15.33
C GLN A 543 54.02 56.76 15.60
N THR A 544 54.23 57.20 16.84
CA THR A 544 55.37 58.03 17.27
C THR A 544 56.16 57.38 18.41
N GLY A 545 57.35 57.91 18.72
CA GLY A 545 58.18 57.46 19.85
C GLY A 545 58.87 56.11 19.61
N LEU A 546 58.97 55.69 18.35
CA LEU A 546 59.52 54.40 17.95
C LEU A 546 61.05 54.42 18.09
N THR A 547 61.58 53.84 19.16
CA THR A 547 63.01 53.95 19.51
C THR A 547 63.77 52.67 19.14
N THR A 548 65.00 52.81 18.65
CA THR A 548 65.89 51.66 18.38
C THR A 548 66.48 51.10 19.68
N ASP A 549 66.48 49.77 19.80
CA ASP A 549 66.94 49.02 20.97
C ASP A 549 68.48 49.00 21.12
N GLU A 550 69.00 48.27 22.12
CA GLU A 550 70.44 48.11 22.34
C GLU A 550 71.18 47.44 21.16
N ASN A 551 70.47 46.75 20.27
CA ASN A 551 70.99 46.16 19.04
C ASN A 551 70.84 47.12 17.82
N GLY A 552 70.37 48.35 18.03
CA GLY A 552 70.09 49.32 16.98
C GLY A 552 68.87 48.97 16.12
N VAL A 553 67.96 48.11 16.61
CA VAL A 553 66.80 47.62 15.87
C VAL A 553 65.50 48.24 16.39
N LEU A 554 64.62 48.61 15.46
CA LEU A 554 63.23 48.99 15.70
C LEU A 554 62.32 48.04 14.90
N LYS A 555 61.22 47.57 15.49
CA LYS A 555 60.23 46.71 14.82
C LYS A 555 58.80 47.22 15.00
N VAL A 556 58.00 47.16 13.95
CA VAL A 556 56.55 47.38 13.97
C VAL A 556 55.84 46.19 13.33
N THR A 557 54.73 45.75 13.91
CA THR A 557 53.93 44.61 13.46
C THR A 557 52.51 45.05 13.05
N ASP A 558 51.73 44.12 12.53
CA ASP A 558 50.29 44.27 12.27
C ASP A 558 49.94 45.37 11.26
N LEU A 559 50.88 45.65 10.34
CA LEU A 559 50.69 46.59 9.25
C LEU A 559 49.84 45.96 8.15
N VAL A 560 48.76 46.61 7.75
CA VAL A 560 47.98 46.22 6.57
C VAL A 560 48.79 46.45 5.29
N PRO A 561 48.51 45.73 4.18
CA PRO A 561 49.14 45.97 2.89
C PRO A 561 49.13 47.44 2.47
N GLY A 562 50.27 47.95 2.00
CA GLY A 562 50.43 49.34 1.57
C GLY A 562 51.85 49.90 1.74
N THR A 563 52.06 51.12 1.25
CA THR A 563 53.33 51.85 1.35
C THR A 563 53.35 52.74 2.59
N TYR A 564 54.49 52.74 3.29
CA TYR A 564 54.75 53.44 4.55
C TYR A 564 56.13 54.11 4.52
N GLN A 565 56.41 54.98 5.49
CA GLN A 565 57.76 55.50 5.68
C GLN A 565 58.11 55.73 7.15
N PHE A 566 59.37 55.44 7.51
CA PHE A 566 59.95 55.86 8.79
C PHE A 566 60.64 57.22 8.63
N VAL A 567 60.35 58.15 9.53
CA VAL A 567 61.02 59.46 9.59
C VAL A 567 61.77 59.56 10.92
N GLU A 568 63.07 59.85 10.88
CA GLU A 568 63.85 60.07 12.10
C GLU A 568 63.46 61.43 12.71
N THR A 569 63.11 61.41 14.00
CA THR A 569 62.65 62.58 14.76
C THR A 569 63.67 63.03 15.80
N ASN A 570 64.52 62.11 16.28
CA ASN A 570 65.67 62.41 17.13
C ASN A 570 66.79 61.40 16.89
N ALA A 571 68.02 61.88 16.71
CA ALA A 571 69.20 61.05 16.47
C ALA A 571 69.76 60.41 17.77
N PRO A 572 70.57 59.34 17.66
CA PRO A 572 71.42 58.89 18.75
C PRO A 572 72.37 60.00 19.25
N ILE A 573 72.81 59.91 20.51
CA ILE A 573 73.73 60.90 21.10
C ILE A 573 75.06 60.90 20.32
N GLY A 574 75.47 62.08 19.83
CA GLY A 574 76.69 62.25 19.03
C GLY A 574 76.50 62.00 17.53
N TYR A 575 75.26 61.98 17.02
CA TYR A 575 74.94 61.78 15.61
C TYR A 575 74.06 62.91 15.05
N GLU A 576 74.31 63.27 13.81
CA GLU A 576 73.50 64.23 13.05
C GLU A 576 72.12 63.61 12.75
N LEU A 577 71.05 64.39 12.89
CA LEU A 577 69.67 63.99 12.57
C LEU A 577 69.46 63.94 11.05
N ASP A 578 69.06 62.78 10.54
CA ASP A 578 68.68 62.62 9.13
C ASP A 578 67.18 62.31 9.01
N ALA A 579 66.37 63.37 8.99
CA ALA A 579 64.93 63.29 8.81
C ALA A 579 64.47 62.88 7.38
N SER A 580 65.38 62.47 6.47
CA SER A 580 64.95 61.94 5.17
C SER A 580 64.18 60.61 5.34
N PRO A 581 62.97 60.45 4.73
CA PRO A 581 62.14 59.28 4.97
C PRO A 581 62.74 57.98 4.42
N VAL A 582 62.61 56.90 5.19
CA VAL A 582 62.91 55.53 4.76
C VAL A 582 61.60 54.88 4.34
N VAL A 583 61.31 54.92 3.04
CA VAL A 583 60.09 54.35 2.43
C VAL A 583 60.20 52.83 2.33
N PHE A 584 59.11 52.13 2.62
CA PHE A 584 58.97 50.69 2.45
C PHE A 584 57.53 50.29 2.10
N GLU A 585 57.34 49.05 1.66
CA GLU A 585 56.02 48.53 1.26
C GLU A 585 55.75 47.18 1.94
N ILE A 586 54.52 47.01 2.40
CA ILE A 586 53.97 45.76 2.92
C ILE A 586 53.11 45.18 1.77
N ILE A 587 53.66 44.20 1.04
CA ILE A 587 53.12 43.74 -0.25
C ILE A 587 51.95 42.78 -0.04
N TYR A 588 50.81 43.09 -0.66
CA TYR A 588 49.61 42.26 -0.59
C TYR A 588 49.88 40.81 -1.05
N GLY A 589 49.76 39.85 -0.14
CA GLY A 589 50.01 38.42 -0.41
C GLY A 589 51.43 37.92 -0.09
N GLU A 590 52.37 38.79 0.27
CA GLU A 590 53.77 38.40 0.59
C GLU A 590 54.15 38.66 2.06
N ASN A 591 53.16 38.95 2.91
CA ASN A 591 53.31 39.47 4.28
C ASN A 591 53.89 38.51 5.33
N ASN A 592 54.20 37.27 4.95
CA ASN A 592 54.87 36.30 5.83
C ASN A 592 56.38 36.58 6.03
N GLN A 593 56.95 37.60 5.38
CA GLN A 593 58.32 38.07 5.66
C GLN A 593 58.32 39.43 6.35
N VAL A 594 59.23 39.59 7.31
CA VAL A 594 59.48 40.90 7.96
C VAL A 594 60.31 41.75 7.01
N VAL A 595 59.73 42.83 6.49
CA VAL A 595 60.40 43.77 5.59
C VAL A 595 61.55 44.44 6.33
N LYS A 596 62.77 44.40 5.78
CA LYS A 596 63.96 44.96 6.42
C LYS A 596 64.45 46.22 5.72
N VAL A 597 64.66 47.28 6.49
CA VAL A 597 65.22 48.56 6.02
C VAL A 597 66.37 49.02 6.90
N THR A 598 67.24 49.86 6.35
CA THR A 598 68.42 50.38 7.06
C THR A 598 68.43 51.91 7.01
N LYS A 599 68.74 52.55 8.13
CA LYS A 599 68.92 54.00 8.23
C LYS A 599 70.29 54.34 8.80
N GLU A 600 71.08 55.09 8.04
CA GLU A 600 72.43 55.50 8.42
C GLU A 600 72.42 56.94 8.99
N ASN A 601 73.16 57.21 10.06
CA ASN A 601 73.47 58.59 10.48
C ASN A 601 74.97 58.81 10.48
N LYS A 602 75.37 60.06 10.31
CA LYS A 602 76.76 60.52 10.37
C LYS A 602 77.07 61.04 11.78
N ALA A 603 78.19 60.60 12.36
CA ALA A 603 78.65 61.09 13.65
C ALA A 603 78.97 62.60 13.61
N GLU A 604 78.66 63.32 14.69
CA GLU A 604 78.93 64.75 14.84
C GLU A 604 80.44 65.02 14.98
N THR A 605 80.97 65.97 14.22
CA THR A 605 82.40 66.32 14.27
C THR A 605 82.67 67.40 15.31
N THR A 606 83.18 67.03 16.49
CA THR A 606 83.58 67.99 17.53
C THR A 606 84.83 68.81 17.13
N PRO A 607 84.83 70.15 17.28
CA PRO A 607 86.04 70.96 17.13
C PRO A 607 87.04 70.70 18.30
N PRO A 608 88.35 70.91 18.10
CA PRO A 608 89.37 70.60 19.11
C PRO A 608 89.33 71.53 20.33
N PRO A 609 89.70 71.04 21.53
CA PRO A 609 89.59 71.79 22.78
C PRO A 609 90.67 72.87 22.95
N THR A 610 90.27 74.05 23.44
CA THR A 610 91.16 75.15 23.83
C THR A 610 91.79 74.90 25.22
N PRO A 611 93.07 75.22 25.47
CA PRO A 611 93.73 74.89 26.74
C PRO A 611 93.19 75.62 27.99
N LEU A 612 93.23 74.93 29.13
CA LEU A 612 92.90 75.47 30.46
C LEU A 612 94.06 76.28 31.06
N ILE A 613 93.73 77.29 31.86
CA ILE A 613 94.67 78.05 32.71
C ILE A 613 94.21 77.93 34.19
N PRO A 614 95.11 77.84 35.19
CA PRO A 614 94.75 77.40 36.54
C PRO A 614 93.97 78.43 37.40
N SER A 615 93.33 77.92 38.45
CA SER A 615 92.44 78.64 39.36
C SER A 615 93.12 79.24 40.60
N GLN A 616 92.42 80.18 41.27
CA GLN A 616 92.65 80.60 42.65
C GLN A 616 91.32 80.68 43.44
N PRO A 617 91.32 80.66 44.80
CA PRO A 617 90.23 80.04 45.55
C PRO A 617 89.25 80.96 46.32
N VAL A 618 87.98 80.51 46.37
CA VAL A 618 87.08 80.32 47.54
C VAL A 618 87.07 81.39 48.66
N PRO A 619 85.91 82.02 48.94
CA PRO A 619 85.19 81.82 50.21
C PRO A 619 83.68 81.47 50.05
N ILE A 620 82.96 81.32 51.17
CA ILE A 620 81.71 80.52 51.29
C ILE A 620 80.57 81.27 52.02
N GLU A 621 79.30 81.09 51.58
CA GLU A 621 78.01 81.39 52.27
C GLU A 621 77.68 82.88 52.60
N PRO A 622 76.42 83.27 53.00
CA PRO A 622 75.26 82.49 53.48
C PRO A 622 73.88 82.77 52.80
N LYS A 623 72.77 82.36 53.45
CA LYS A 623 71.38 82.19 52.97
C LYS A 623 70.39 83.37 53.19
N VAL A 624 69.40 83.52 52.27
CA VAL A 624 67.93 83.84 52.51
C VAL A 624 67.60 85.27 53.05
N PRO A 625 66.37 85.89 52.98
CA PRO A 625 65.01 85.48 52.49
C PRO A 625 64.23 86.40 51.49
N ILE A 626 63.31 85.77 50.72
CA ILE A 626 61.87 86.02 50.37
C ILE A 626 61.21 87.46 50.27
N VAL A 627 60.03 87.49 49.60
CA VAL A 627 58.87 88.45 49.57
C VAL A 627 58.90 89.65 48.54
N PRO A 628 57.80 90.42 48.25
CA PRO A 628 56.92 90.32 47.04
C PRO A 628 56.89 91.61 46.14
N GLU A 629 55.94 91.96 45.23
CA GLU A 629 54.57 91.48 44.88
C GLU A 629 54.10 91.82 43.40
N LYS A 630 52.79 91.64 43.17
CA LYS A 630 51.83 91.88 42.05
C LYS A 630 51.46 93.39 41.87
N PRO A 631 50.45 93.82 41.04
CA PRO A 631 49.69 93.18 39.93
C PRO A 631 49.49 94.10 38.68
N VAL A 632 48.67 93.69 37.69
CA VAL A 632 47.50 94.46 37.17
C VAL A 632 46.59 93.58 36.26
N GLN A 633 45.34 94.01 36.03
CA GLN A 633 44.21 93.30 35.39
C GLN A 633 43.31 94.32 34.62
N SER A 634 42.32 93.99 33.78
CA SER A 634 41.67 92.72 33.36
C SER A 634 41.32 92.78 31.84
N GLU A 635 40.34 92.17 31.15
CA GLU A 635 39.00 91.53 31.35
C GLU A 635 38.85 90.26 30.45
N LYS A 636 38.02 89.24 30.73
CA LYS A 636 36.53 89.08 30.89
C LYS A 636 35.79 89.01 29.52
N SER A 637 34.77 88.15 29.30
CA SER A 637 33.88 87.45 30.25
C SER A 637 33.20 86.16 29.72
N GLU A 638 33.03 85.16 30.62
CA GLU A 638 31.91 84.17 30.70
C GLU A 638 31.57 83.25 29.47
N GLU A 639 30.87 82.11 29.56
CA GLU A 639 30.04 81.50 30.64
C GLU A 639 30.03 79.94 30.69
N SER A 640 29.79 79.41 31.90
CA SER A 640 29.32 78.09 32.42
C SER A 640 28.98 76.83 31.57
N PRO A 641 29.03 75.60 32.17
CA PRO A 641 28.88 74.30 31.49
C PRO A 641 27.53 73.59 31.68
N LYS A 642 27.29 72.47 30.95
CA LYS A 642 26.25 71.47 31.28
C LYS A 642 26.68 70.01 31.06
N LEU A 643 26.25 69.15 31.98
CA LEU A 643 26.35 67.68 31.99
C LEU A 643 24.98 67.14 32.42
N TYR A 644 24.49 66.04 31.81
CA TYR A 644 23.26 65.36 32.29
C TYR A 644 23.24 63.85 32.02
N LYS A 645 22.53 63.11 32.88
CA LYS A 645 22.31 61.67 32.83
C LYS A 645 21.00 61.33 33.58
N ILE A 646 20.35 60.21 33.25
CA ILE A 646 19.30 59.50 34.02
C ILE A 646 17.91 60.19 34.13
N SER A 647 16.85 59.49 33.68
CA SER A 647 15.71 59.02 34.51
C SER A 647 14.62 58.32 33.67
N ALA A 648 13.68 57.63 34.30
CA ALA A 648 12.61 56.85 33.65
C ALA A 648 11.28 56.93 34.43
N ALA A 649 10.12 56.96 33.74
CA ALA A 649 8.79 56.84 34.38
C ALA A 649 7.60 56.45 33.44
N LYS A 650 7.40 55.14 33.25
CA LYS A 650 6.12 54.40 33.15
C LYS A 650 4.77 55.15 33.37
N LYS A 651 3.88 55.24 32.35
CA LYS A 651 2.45 54.78 32.40
C LYS A 651 1.67 54.83 31.05
N LEU A 652 0.51 54.15 31.03
CA LEU A 652 -0.49 53.92 29.94
C LEU A 652 -1.75 54.83 30.15
N PRO A 653 -2.89 54.80 29.37
CA PRO A 653 -3.35 53.81 28.34
C PRO A 653 -4.24 54.31 27.14
N LYS A 654 -4.65 53.37 26.26
CA LYS A 654 -5.74 53.41 25.21
C LYS A 654 -5.51 54.37 24.01
N THR A 655 -6.10 54.18 22.81
CA THR A 655 -6.96 53.14 22.16
C THR A 655 -6.22 52.52 20.95
N GLY A 656 -6.65 51.50 20.20
CA GLY A 656 -7.81 50.60 20.28
C GLY A 656 -8.59 50.49 18.96
N ASP A 657 -8.45 49.38 18.22
CA ASP A 657 -9.47 48.85 17.27
C ASP A 657 -9.17 47.38 16.86
N THR A 658 -10.03 46.74 16.05
CA THR A 658 -10.03 45.28 15.74
C THR A 658 -10.22 45.00 14.23
N GLN A 659 -10.09 43.80 13.63
CA GLN A 659 -10.07 42.37 14.06
C GLN A 659 -8.92 41.60 13.35
N ASN A 660 -8.74 40.26 13.31
CA ASN A 660 -9.50 39.08 13.78
C ASN A 660 -8.59 37.82 13.96
N TRP A 661 -9.13 36.69 14.44
CA TRP A 661 -8.54 35.34 14.30
C TRP A 661 -9.65 34.27 14.24
N ALA A 662 -9.55 33.31 13.30
CA ALA A 662 -10.31 32.06 13.30
C ALA A 662 -9.42 30.91 12.76
N GLY A 663 -9.46 29.68 13.28
CA GLY A 663 -10.16 29.17 14.47
C GLY A 663 -9.99 27.65 14.59
N LEU A 664 -10.09 27.08 15.80
CA LEU A 664 -9.99 25.63 16.05
C LEU A 664 -10.61 25.26 17.40
N GLY A 665 -11.20 24.06 17.50
CA GLY A 665 -11.84 23.51 18.72
C GLY A 665 -13.33 23.89 18.87
N MET A 666 -14.30 23.01 18.58
CA MET A 666 -14.73 21.81 19.33
C MET A 666 -15.59 22.10 20.57
N ILE A 667 -16.91 21.83 20.47
CA ILE A 667 -17.64 20.82 21.26
C ILE A 667 -19.13 20.77 20.86
N LEU A 668 -19.76 19.62 21.11
CA LEU A 668 -21.14 19.24 20.72
C LEU A 668 -22.24 19.80 21.63
N LEU A 669 -23.49 19.56 21.18
CA LEU A 669 -24.68 19.25 21.99
C LEU A 669 -25.62 20.41 22.42
N ALA A 670 -26.61 20.70 21.57
CA ALA A 670 -27.96 21.04 22.00
C ALA A 670 -28.99 20.73 20.90
N LEU A 671 -30.04 19.95 21.20
CA LEU A 671 -31.12 19.64 20.27
C LEU A 671 -32.33 20.57 20.48
N SER A 672 -32.81 21.14 19.37
CA SER A 672 -34.25 21.25 19.02
C SER A 672 -35.21 22.24 19.72
N ILE A 673 -36.41 22.34 19.11
CA ILE A 673 -37.62 23.10 19.50
C ILE A 673 -37.54 24.63 19.56
N SER A 674 -37.72 25.28 18.40
CA SER A 674 -38.88 26.15 18.11
C SER A 674 -38.82 26.56 16.62
N GLY A 675 -39.86 26.50 15.81
CA GLY A 675 -41.29 26.33 16.11
C GLY A 675 -42.01 27.66 15.90
N PHE A 676 -42.93 27.71 14.92
CA PHE A 676 -43.60 28.90 14.38
C PHE A 676 -42.72 29.94 13.67
N LEU A 677 -42.88 30.02 12.35
CA LEU A 677 -43.40 31.26 11.75
C LEU A 677 -44.30 30.92 10.54
N ILE A 678 -45.52 31.44 10.54
CA ILE A 678 -46.55 31.20 9.52
C ILE A 678 -46.79 32.50 8.75
N LYS A 679 -46.96 32.39 7.42
CA LYS A 679 -47.37 33.45 6.46
C LYS A 679 -46.43 34.66 6.33
N ARG A 680 -45.88 34.87 5.12
CA ARG A 680 -46.49 35.83 4.17
C ARG A 680 -45.90 35.76 2.76
N LYS A 681 -46.82 35.75 1.78
CA LYS A 681 -46.63 35.61 0.32
C LYS A 681 -46.09 34.24 -0.09
#